data_AF-A0A9Q5C3J9-F1
#
_entry.id   AF-A0A9Q5C3J9-F1
#
_cell.length_a   1.000
_cell.length_b   1.000
_cell.length_c   1.000
_cell.angle_alpha   90.00
_cell.angle_beta   90.00
_cell.angle_gamma   90.00
#
_symmetry.space_group_name_H-M   'P 1'
#
loop_
_entity.id
_entity.type
_entity.pdbx_description
1 polymer ?
#
loop_
_entity_poly.entity_id
_entity_poly.type
_entity_poly.pdbx_seq_one_letter_code
_entity_poly.pdbx_strand_id
1 'polypeptide(L)'
;GKGFTRQQPLKPRRRYQTFLKHARKQSVAGFKGIVQAIKGSMTFFSVLAGNPLTWIVSGILLILLLMMSFFMSVSGSSVIQQDEMELTKAYTHMTWEDAEHTRSNEKGITYYTKIDEVMVYMNHQYQDYKLDDFMEAGGVTYKAFLSQVWTDLNGGDSIKSMSDLYKDPAYKLSDEDQEELKELTEEGNYLALQELDNPFQGQTDEDSLSMTYRYGYEVIDEKPTLHHHIILEAKEGQVIVAPMDGKVSLDGENVILTSGKGVNKTKLTLFGIHSGRVSEHQHVLAGDIIGQTKDGTGLKVTYQKVDDDTDKLFYVNPAFYFPKVIQVQTTILPTIGQFGGDEFERAKAIYDYLKSKGATNQAIAAILGNWSVESSINPKRAEGDYLSPPVGATDSSWDDEGWLSLNGPTIYNGRYPNILKRGLGLGQWTDTADGSRRHTLLLEYAKGKHQKWYDLGLQLDFMLHGDSPYYTNWLKDFFKNSGSPASLAQLFLIYWEGNSGDKLLERQTRASEWYYQIEKGFSQPNGGTAQSDPKALEAVRGDFFENSIPGGGDGMGYAYGQCTWGVAARINQLGLKLKGKNGEKIPIISTMGNGQDWVRTAASLGGETGTSPQAGAILSFAGGGHGTPAEYGHVAFVEKVYPDGSFLISETNYNGNPNYTFRKLSGVDSSLSFAYTTK
;
A
#
# COMPACT_ATOMS: atom_id res chain seq x y z
N GLY A 1 25.54 -51.96 3.23
CA GLY A 1 24.88 -50.77 3.78
C GLY A 1 25.58 -49.55 3.22
N LYS A 2 24.85 -48.65 2.57
CA LYS A 2 25.42 -47.45 1.93
C LYS A 2 25.79 -46.44 3.03
N GLY A 3 27.03 -45.98 2.99
CA GLY A 3 27.61 -45.03 3.94
C GLY A 3 27.05 -43.62 3.75
N PHE A 4 26.97 -42.91 4.86
CA PHE A 4 26.68 -41.48 4.92
C PHE A 4 27.80 -40.71 4.20
N THR A 5 27.47 -40.08 3.08
CA THR A 5 28.30 -39.04 2.46
C THR A 5 28.07 -37.72 3.21
N ARG A 6 29.08 -37.30 3.98
CA ARG A 6 29.19 -35.97 4.56
C ARG A 6 29.20 -34.95 3.40
N GLN A 7 28.18 -34.10 3.31
CA GLN A 7 28.19 -32.98 2.37
C GLN A 7 29.42 -32.11 2.65
N GLN A 8 30.13 -31.72 1.58
CA GLN A 8 31.30 -30.86 1.69
C GLN A 8 30.89 -29.51 2.30
N PRO A 9 31.72 -28.91 3.18
CA PRO A 9 31.45 -27.56 3.67
C PRO A 9 31.47 -26.58 2.50
N LEU A 10 30.42 -25.76 2.39
CA LEU A 10 30.32 -24.61 1.48
C LEU A 10 31.60 -23.78 1.57
N LYS A 11 32.18 -23.42 0.41
CA LYS A 11 33.41 -22.61 0.35
C LYS A 11 33.15 -21.24 0.99
N PRO A 12 33.93 -20.83 2.02
CA PRO A 12 33.76 -19.53 2.66
C PRO A 12 34.41 -18.46 1.79
N ARG A 13 33.71 -17.90 0.79
CA ARG A 13 34.34 -16.90 -0.09
C ARG A 13 33.55 -15.64 -0.45
N ARG A 14 32.23 -15.55 -0.27
CA ARG A 14 31.48 -14.30 -0.53
C ARG A 14 31.37 -13.36 0.66
N ARG A 15 31.02 -13.86 1.86
CA ARG A 15 30.85 -13.02 3.08
C ARG A 15 32.09 -12.20 3.47
N TYR A 16 33.31 -12.65 3.13
CA TYR A 16 34.55 -11.96 3.53
C TYR A 16 34.80 -10.65 2.76
N GLN A 17 34.31 -10.50 1.52
CA GLN A 17 34.55 -9.28 0.73
C GLN A 17 33.48 -8.21 0.97
N THR A 18 32.22 -8.59 1.21
CA THR A 18 31.17 -7.69 1.71
C THR A 18 31.58 -7.10 3.07
N PHE A 19 32.14 -7.94 3.95
CA PHE A 19 32.76 -7.54 5.21
C PHE A 19 33.88 -6.49 5.04
N LEU A 20 34.77 -6.64 4.05
CA LEU A 20 35.84 -5.67 3.78
C LEU A 20 35.31 -4.31 3.26
N LYS A 21 34.16 -4.30 2.58
CA LYS A 21 33.50 -3.08 2.08
C LYS A 21 32.77 -2.34 3.22
N HIS A 22 32.08 -3.07 4.11
CA HIS A 22 31.48 -2.51 5.34
C HIS A 22 32.52 -1.98 6.33
N ALA A 23 33.66 -2.66 6.47
CA ALA A 23 34.79 -2.20 7.30
C ALA A 23 35.38 -0.85 6.83
N ARG A 24 35.25 -0.50 5.54
CA ARG A 24 35.62 0.82 5.03
C ARG A 24 34.58 1.91 5.37
N LYS A 25 33.28 1.59 5.30
CA LYS A 25 32.19 2.55 5.59
C LYS A 25 32.01 2.83 7.08
N GLN A 26 32.15 1.85 7.97
CA GLN A 26 31.94 2.02 9.41
C GLN A 26 33.06 2.76 10.17
N SER A 27 34.14 3.16 9.49
CA SER A 27 35.23 3.94 10.10
C SER A 27 34.81 5.33 10.64
N VAL A 28 33.58 5.78 10.33
CA VAL A 28 33.09 7.12 10.70
C VAL A 28 31.93 7.09 11.73
N ALA A 29 31.19 5.98 11.89
CA ALA A 29 29.98 5.92 12.73
C ALA A 29 30.17 5.27 14.12
N GLY A 30 31.26 4.52 14.34
CA GLY A 30 31.46 3.68 15.53
C GLY A 30 31.97 4.36 16.81
N PHE A 31 31.81 5.67 17.01
CA PHE A 31 32.47 6.37 18.13
C PHE A 31 31.86 6.07 19.51
N LYS A 32 30.59 5.63 19.61
CA LYS A 32 29.91 5.37 20.90
C LYS A 32 30.22 4.00 21.50
N GLY A 33 30.25 2.93 20.70
CA GLY A 33 30.55 1.57 21.17
C GLY A 33 32.01 1.39 21.62
N ILE A 34 32.94 2.08 20.95
CA ILE A 34 34.37 2.08 21.30
C ILE A 34 34.59 2.64 22.72
N VAL A 35 33.85 3.68 23.13
CA VAL A 35 34.00 4.30 24.46
C VAL A 35 33.56 3.36 25.60
N GLN A 36 32.56 2.50 25.35
CA GLN A 36 32.05 1.56 26.35
C GLN A 36 32.92 0.30 26.45
N ALA A 37 33.45 -0.18 25.32
CA ALA A 37 34.47 -1.24 25.28
C ALA A 37 35.79 -0.80 25.94
N ILE A 38 36.22 0.45 25.75
CA ILE A 38 37.40 1.03 26.41
C ILE A 38 37.22 1.11 27.94
N LYS A 39 36.01 1.43 28.41
CA LYS A 39 35.70 1.43 29.86
C LYS A 39 35.75 0.03 30.48
N GLY A 40 35.26 -0.98 29.76
CA GLY A 40 35.31 -2.39 30.21
C GLY A 40 36.70 -3.02 30.11
N SER A 41 37.54 -2.59 29.18
CA SER A 41 38.91 -3.09 29.06
C SER A 41 39.86 -2.50 30.11
N MET A 42 39.63 -1.26 30.58
CA MET A 42 40.49 -0.63 31.60
C MET A 42 40.46 -1.33 32.97
N THR A 43 39.42 -2.09 33.29
CA THR A 43 39.37 -2.89 34.53
C THR A 43 40.18 -4.19 34.43
N PHE A 44 40.46 -4.69 33.22
CA PHE A 44 41.25 -5.90 33.01
C PHE A 44 42.78 -5.64 33.04
N PHE A 45 43.23 -4.42 32.70
CA PHE A 45 44.67 -4.07 32.62
C PHE A 45 45.29 -3.53 33.91
N SER A 46 44.55 -3.46 35.02
CA SER A 46 45.06 -2.92 36.29
C SER A 46 45.98 -3.87 37.07
N VAL A 47 46.26 -5.09 36.58
CA VAL A 47 46.91 -6.15 37.39
C VAL A 47 48.32 -6.58 36.95
N LEU A 48 48.90 -6.10 35.85
CA LEU A 48 50.18 -6.67 35.37
C LEU A 48 51.27 -5.61 35.09
N ALA A 49 51.90 -5.13 36.16
CA ALA A 49 53.12 -4.31 36.09
C ALA A 49 54.36 -5.19 36.31
N GLY A 50 55.21 -5.34 35.28
CA GLY A 50 56.57 -5.85 35.51
C GLY A 50 57.42 -6.33 34.31
N ASN A 51 56.86 -6.65 33.14
CA ASN A 51 57.68 -7.21 32.04
C ASN A 51 57.25 -6.69 30.64
N PRO A 52 58.17 -6.11 29.85
CA PRO A 52 57.88 -5.52 28.53
C PRO A 52 57.34 -6.51 27.49
N LEU A 53 57.66 -7.81 27.59
CA LEU A 53 57.09 -8.84 26.70
C LEU A 53 55.58 -9.03 26.96
N THR A 54 55.14 -8.87 28.21
CA THR A 54 53.74 -8.95 28.60
C THR A 54 52.92 -7.79 28.04
N TRP A 55 53.52 -6.61 27.86
CA TRP A 55 52.86 -5.45 27.22
C TRP A 55 52.61 -5.68 25.73
N ILE A 56 53.57 -6.28 25.02
CA ILE A 56 53.43 -6.59 23.60
C ILE A 56 52.35 -7.66 23.40
N VAL A 57 52.40 -8.74 24.20
CA VAL A 57 51.40 -9.82 24.13
C VAL A 57 50.02 -9.31 24.52
N SER A 58 49.91 -8.48 25.57
CA SER A 58 48.65 -7.88 26.01
C SER A 58 48.08 -6.89 25.00
N GLY A 59 48.94 -6.12 24.31
CA GLY A 59 48.53 -5.23 23.22
C GLY A 59 48.03 -5.98 21.99
N ILE A 60 48.70 -7.09 21.61
CA ILE A 60 48.23 -7.97 20.53
C ILE A 60 46.93 -8.64 20.93
N LEU A 61 46.78 -9.08 22.18
CA LEU A 61 45.56 -9.69 22.69
C LEU A 61 44.39 -8.69 22.73
N LEU A 62 44.65 -7.43 23.08
CA LEU A 62 43.67 -6.33 23.03
C LEU A 62 43.23 -6.06 21.59
N ILE A 63 44.18 -6.01 20.64
CA ILE A 63 43.86 -5.81 19.21
C ILE A 63 43.05 -7.01 18.69
N LEU A 64 43.41 -8.23 19.08
CA LEU A 64 42.64 -9.43 18.76
C LEU A 64 41.24 -9.39 19.38
N LEU A 65 41.09 -8.97 20.64
CA LEU A 65 39.80 -8.83 21.31
C LEU A 65 38.95 -7.70 20.71
N LEU A 66 39.55 -6.57 20.33
CA LEU A 66 38.89 -5.47 19.63
C LEU A 66 38.49 -5.90 18.21
N MET A 67 39.34 -6.64 17.50
CA MET A 67 38.97 -7.27 16.24
C MET A 67 37.83 -8.25 16.46
N MET A 68 37.90 -9.13 17.46
CA MET A 68 36.90 -10.18 17.70
C MET A 68 35.56 -9.60 18.16
N SER A 69 35.55 -8.52 18.95
CA SER A 69 34.35 -7.76 19.31
C SER A 69 33.80 -6.94 18.15
N PHE A 70 34.65 -6.37 17.30
CA PHE A 70 34.24 -5.76 16.03
C PHE A 70 33.64 -6.82 15.07
N PHE A 71 34.28 -7.98 14.94
CA PHE A 71 33.78 -9.13 14.17
C PHE A 71 32.42 -9.59 14.71
N MET A 72 32.26 -9.78 16.03
CA MET A 72 30.97 -10.14 16.63
C MET A 72 29.90 -9.05 16.46
N SER A 73 30.26 -7.76 16.47
CA SER A 73 29.30 -6.67 16.23
C SER A 73 28.82 -6.55 14.78
N VAL A 74 29.63 -7.02 13.81
CA VAL A 74 29.33 -6.91 12.36
C VAL A 74 28.78 -8.23 11.79
N SER A 75 29.13 -9.38 12.37
CA SER A 75 28.59 -10.69 11.96
C SER A 75 27.36 -11.13 12.75
N GLY A 76 27.01 -10.43 13.82
CA GLY A 76 25.90 -10.77 14.72
C GLY A 76 24.60 -9.97 14.50
N SER A 77 24.53 -9.07 13.53
CA SER A 77 23.47 -8.05 13.45
C SER A 77 22.46 -8.19 12.29
N SER A 78 22.57 -9.20 11.42
CA SER A 78 21.65 -9.38 10.29
C SER A 78 20.80 -10.63 10.44
N VAL A 79 19.47 -10.45 10.44
CA VAL A 79 18.50 -11.56 10.49
C VAL A 79 18.66 -12.47 9.28
N ILE A 80 18.85 -11.87 8.09
CA ILE A 80 18.93 -12.62 6.83
C ILE A 80 20.30 -13.26 6.70
N GLN A 81 20.32 -14.59 6.70
CA GLN A 81 21.52 -15.41 6.59
C GLN A 81 21.50 -16.38 5.41
N GLN A 82 20.31 -16.57 4.83
CA GLN A 82 20.03 -17.45 3.70
C GLN A 82 20.82 -17.09 2.45
N ASP A 83 21.15 -18.11 1.64
CA ASP A 83 21.68 -17.94 0.31
C ASP A 83 20.84 -16.98 -0.55
N GLU A 84 21.51 -16.08 -1.28
CA GLU A 84 20.88 -14.99 -2.02
C GLU A 84 19.93 -15.47 -3.12
N MET A 85 20.22 -16.64 -3.73
CA MET A 85 19.37 -17.24 -4.75
C MET A 85 18.13 -17.87 -4.11
N GLU A 86 18.30 -18.61 -3.02
CA GLU A 86 17.17 -19.23 -2.30
C GLU A 86 16.26 -18.17 -1.66
N LEU A 87 16.83 -17.08 -1.12
CA LEU A 87 16.08 -15.93 -0.65
C LEU A 87 15.26 -15.27 -1.77
N THR A 88 15.87 -15.06 -2.94
CA THR A 88 15.15 -14.52 -4.12
C THR A 88 14.02 -15.46 -4.54
N LYS A 89 14.22 -16.78 -4.53
CA LYS A 89 13.18 -17.77 -4.84
C LYS A 89 12.04 -17.72 -3.83
N ALA A 90 12.33 -17.67 -2.53
CA ALA A 90 11.33 -17.60 -1.47
C ALA A 90 10.48 -16.32 -1.58
N TYR A 91 11.11 -15.16 -1.80
CA TYR A 91 10.42 -13.90 -2.05
C TYR A 91 9.53 -13.98 -3.30
N THR A 92 10.08 -14.53 -4.39
CA THR A 92 9.36 -14.68 -5.66
C THR A 92 8.13 -15.59 -5.50
N HIS A 93 8.24 -16.66 -4.72
CA HIS A 93 7.10 -17.54 -4.42
C HIS A 93 5.97 -16.78 -3.72
N MET A 94 6.29 -15.94 -2.73
CA MET A 94 5.27 -15.12 -2.06
C MET A 94 4.60 -14.11 -3.01
N THR A 95 5.34 -13.51 -3.95
CA THR A 95 4.72 -12.66 -4.99
C THR A 95 3.86 -13.45 -5.97
N TRP A 96 4.19 -14.72 -6.21
CA TRP A 96 3.37 -15.61 -7.03
C TRP A 96 2.03 -15.90 -6.35
N GLU A 97 2.03 -16.19 -5.04
CA GLU A 97 0.80 -16.34 -4.26
C GLU A 97 -0.07 -15.08 -4.34
N ASP A 98 0.52 -13.89 -4.15
CA ASP A 98 -0.19 -12.61 -4.32
C ASP A 98 -0.84 -12.50 -5.71
N ALA A 99 -0.10 -12.78 -6.78
CA ALA A 99 -0.61 -12.68 -8.16
C ALA A 99 -1.67 -13.73 -8.48
N GLU A 100 -1.48 -14.98 -8.02
CA GLU A 100 -2.42 -16.08 -8.22
C GLU A 100 -3.74 -15.81 -7.51
N HIS A 101 -3.69 -15.33 -6.27
CA HIS A 101 -4.88 -14.99 -5.53
C HIS A 101 -5.51 -13.70 -6.00
N THR A 102 -4.74 -12.72 -6.49
CA THR A 102 -5.27 -11.51 -7.13
C THR A 102 -6.13 -11.84 -8.35
N ARG A 103 -5.66 -12.71 -9.23
CA ARG A 103 -6.42 -13.05 -10.45
C ARG A 103 -7.61 -13.96 -10.22
N SER A 104 -7.58 -14.78 -9.16
CA SER A 104 -8.57 -15.85 -8.94
C SER A 104 -9.62 -15.52 -7.89
N ASN A 105 -9.41 -14.49 -7.07
CA ASN A 105 -10.37 -14.15 -6.02
C ASN A 105 -11.62 -13.46 -6.59
N GLU A 106 -12.79 -13.96 -6.18
CA GLU A 106 -14.09 -13.42 -6.58
C GLU A 106 -14.39 -12.04 -5.96
N LYS A 107 -13.62 -11.64 -4.94
CA LYS A 107 -13.81 -10.38 -4.24
C LYS A 107 -13.30 -9.19 -5.06
N GLY A 108 -12.29 -9.37 -5.92
CA GLY A 108 -11.60 -8.32 -6.69
C GLY A 108 -10.39 -7.69 -5.98
N ILE A 109 -9.85 -8.36 -4.95
CA ILE A 109 -8.71 -7.89 -4.16
C ILE A 109 -7.42 -7.99 -4.99
N THR A 110 -6.59 -6.95 -4.94
CA THR A 110 -5.21 -7.00 -5.45
C THR A 110 -4.26 -7.13 -4.27
N TYR A 111 -3.58 -8.26 -4.15
CA TYR A 111 -2.72 -8.55 -3.00
C TYR A 111 -1.30 -8.01 -3.19
N TYR A 112 -0.79 -7.35 -2.15
CA TYR A 112 0.62 -6.98 -1.99
C TYR A 112 1.05 -7.24 -0.55
N THR A 113 1.34 -8.51 -0.25
CA THR A 113 1.79 -8.97 1.06
C THR A 113 3.07 -8.23 1.51
N LYS A 114 3.24 -8.03 2.82
CA LYS A 114 4.48 -7.53 3.44
C LYS A 114 5.52 -8.65 3.53
N ILE A 115 6.04 -9.05 2.37
CA ILE A 115 6.91 -10.23 2.21
C ILE A 115 8.20 -10.12 3.02
N ASP A 116 8.73 -8.91 3.23
CA ASP A 116 9.98 -8.72 4.00
C ASP A 116 9.83 -9.22 5.45
N GLU A 117 8.67 -9.01 6.08
CA GLU A 117 8.38 -9.53 7.43
C GLU A 117 8.38 -11.07 7.45
N VAL A 118 7.88 -11.69 6.38
CA VAL A 118 7.89 -13.15 6.20
C VAL A 118 9.33 -13.63 6.05
N MET A 119 10.15 -12.96 5.23
CA MET A 119 11.55 -13.36 5.02
C MET A 119 12.38 -13.25 6.32
N VAL A 120 12.16 -12.19 7.11
CA VAL A 120 12.75 -11.99 8.43
C VAL A 120 12.37 -13.13 9.37
N TYR A 121 11.07 -13.43 9.50
CA TYR A 121 10.59 -14.54 10.33
C TYR A 121 11.21 -15.87 9.91
N MET A 122 11.21 -16.17 8.61
CA MET A 122 11.72 -17.43 8.08
C MET A 122 13.23 -17.60 8.32
N ASN A 123 14.01 -16.53 8.15
CA ASN A 123 15.45 -16.58 8.41
C ASN A 123 15.77 -16.66 9.90
N HIS A 124 14.96 -16.02 10.75
CA HIS A 124 15.10 -16.15 12.19
C HIS A 124 14.85 -17.59 12.66
N GLN A 125 13.80 -18.24 12.15
CA GLN A 125 13.42 -19.60 12.57
C GLN A 125 14.22 -20.71 11.89
N TYR A 126 14.55 -20.55 10.61
CA TYR A 126 15.07 -21.64 9.78
C TYR A 126 16.43 -21.31 9.12
N GLN A 127 16.92 -20.08 9.29
CA GLN A 127 18.24 -19.65 8.81
C GLN A 127 18.42 -19.90 7.29
N ASP A 128 19.38 -20.74 6.89
CA ASP A 128 19.78 -20.98 5.50
C ASP A 128 18.96 -22.11 4.84
N TYR A 129 17.63 -21.97 4.86
CA TYR A 129 16.73 -22.97 4.26
C TYR A 129 16.68 -22.86 2.73
N LYS A 130 16.32 -23.97 2.06
CA LYS A 130 16.06 -23.98 0.61
C LYS A 130 14.57 -24.16 0.35
N LEU A 131 14.05 -23.47 -0.66
CA LEU A 131 12.61 -23.36 -0.86
C LEU A 131 11.93 -24.74 -1.08
N ASP A 132 12.57 -25.62 -1.83
CA ASP A 132 12.02 -26.93 -2.19
C ASP A 132 12.39 -28.05 -1.19
N ASP A 133 13.21 -27.76 -0.17
CA ASP A 133 13.57 -28.75 0.85
C ASP A 133 12.40 -28.98 1.82
N PHE A 134 12.37 -30.18 2.40
CA PHE A 134 11.41 -30.52 3.46
C PHE A 134 11.83 -29.90 4.79
N MET A 135 10.86 -29.35 5.51
CA MET A 135 11.06 -28.87 6.87
C MET A 135 11.39 -30.05 7.80
N GLU A 136 12.30 -29.83 8.74
CA GLU A 136 12.69 -30.86 9.73
C GLU A 136 11.50 -31.33 10.58
N ALA A 137 10.51 -30.45 10.79
CA ALA A 137 9.25 -30.74 11.46
C ALA A 137 8.07 -30.54 10.48
N GLY A 138 7.13 -31.48 10.44
CA GLY A 138 5.84 -31.30 9.76
C GLY A 138 5.69 -31.91 8.36
N GLY A 139 6.73 -32.47 7.76
CA GLY A 139 6.63 -33.26 6.52
C GLY A 139 6.18 -32.49 5.27
N VAL A 140 6.19 -31.15 5.31
CA VAL A 140 5.91 -30.25 4.19
C VAL A 140 7.19 -29.56 3.73
N THR A 141 7.19 -29.04 2.49
CA THR A 141 8.32 -28.22 2.00
C THR A 141 8.22 -26.78 2.50
N TYR A 142 9.34 -26.06 2.55
CA TYR A 142 9.34 -24.63 2.87
C TYR A 142 8.44 -23.82 1.93
N LYS A 143 8.36 -24.21 0.65
CA LYS A 143 7.40 -23.66 -0.32
C LYS A 143 5.95 -23.79 0.13
N ALA A 144 5.54 -25.00 0.53
CA ALA A 144 4.18 -25.24 1.00
C ALA A 144 3.89 -24.50 2.31
N PHE A 145 4.89 -24.41 3.19
CA PHE A 145 4.78 -23.60 4.41
C PHE A 145 4.57 -22.11 4.08
N LEU A 146 5.32 -21.54 3.14
CA LEU A 146 5.12 -20.15 2.70
C LEU A 146 3.73 -19.91 2.09
N SER A 147 3.18 -20.85 1.31
CA SER A 147 1.80 -20.78 0.83
C SER A 147 0.77 -20.77 1.97
N GLN A 148 1.03 -21.55 3.03
CA GLN A 148 0.19 -21.56 4.22
C GLN A 148 0.30 -20.22 4.99
N VAL A 149 1.52 -19.69 5.17
CA VAL A 149 1.73 -18.36 5.75
C VAL A 149 0.97 -17.30 4.97
N TRP A 150 1.05 -17.32 3.63
CA TRP A 150 0.28 -16.41 2.79
C TRP A 150 -1.23 -16.52 3.06
N THR A 151 -1.75 -17.73 3.17
CA THR A 151 -3.17 -17.99 3.45
C THR A 151 -3.56 -17.46 4.84
N ASP A 152 -2.72 -17.63 5.85
CA ASP A 152 -3.01 -17.18 7.21
C ASP A 152 -2.91 -15.66 7.36
N LEU A 153 -2.09 -15.01 6.53
CA LEU A 153 -1.99 -13.56 6.42
C LEU A 153 -3.16 -12.94 5.65
N ASN A 154 -3.59 -13.56 4.55
CA ASN A 154 -4.45 -12.91 3.55
C ASN A 154 -5.83 -13.56 3.34
N GLY A 155 -6.01 -14.81 3.76
CA GLY A 155 -7.20 -15.63 3.48
C GLY A 155 -8.36 -15.46 4.47
N GLY A 156 -8.14 -14.77 5.59
CA GLY A 156 -9.17 -14.48 6.59
C GLY A 156 -10.11 -13.32 6.23
N ASP A 157 -10.98 -12.94 7.17
CA ASP A 157 -11.88 -11.78 7.02
C ASP A 157 -11.13 -10.44 7.03
N SER A 158 -9.89 -10.42 7.51
CA SER A 158 -8.99 -9.27 7.54
C SER A 158 -7.57 -9.71 7.16
N ILE A 159 -6.85 -8.84 6.45
CA ILE A 159 -5.42 -9.00 6.21
C ILE A 159 -4.66 -8.79 7.51
N LYS A 160 -3.66 -9.62 7.78
CA LYS A 160 -2.81 -9.60 8.97
C LYS A 160 -1.36 -9.27 8.63
N SER A 161 -0.59 -8.82 9.61
CA SER A 161 0.88 -8.78 9.54
C SER A 161 1.49 -10.08 10.09
N MET A 162 2.80 -10.28 9.92
CA MET A 162 3.46 -11.44 10.54
C MET A 162 3.40 -11.40 12.06
N SER A 163 3.46 -10.20 12.66
CA SER A 163 3.38 -10.04 14.11
C SER A 163 2.03 -10.49 14.69
N ASP A 164 0.95 -10.38 13.92
CA ASP A 164 -0.37 -10.87 14.35
C ASP A 164 -0.38 -12.40 14.50
N LEU A 165 0.43 -13.11 13.70
CA LEU A 165 0.52 -14.57 13.69
C LEU A 165 1.37 -15.12 14.85
N TYR A 166 2.23 -14.33 15.49
CA TYR A 166 3.12 -14.83 16.56
C TYR A 166 2.40 -15.38 17.80
N LYS A 167 1.08 -15.15 17.92
CA LYS A 167 0.23 -15.73 18.96
C LYS A 167 -0.29 -17.11 18.58
N ASP A 168 -0.30 -17.43 17.29
CA ASP A 168 -0.79 -18.70 16.78
C ASP A 168 0.26 -19.80 17.01
N PRO A 169 -0.14 -21.00 17.50
CA PRO A 169 0.81 -22.06 17.83
C PRO A 169 1.76 -22.47 16.70
N ALA A 170 1.35 -22.31 15.44
CA ALA A 170 2.14 -22.63 14.27
C ALA A 170 3.29 -21.64 14.01
N TYR A 171 3.15 -20.38 14.46
CA TYR A 171 4.08 -19.28 14.18
C TYR A 171 4.67 -18.65 15.45
N LYS A 172 4.49 -19.33 16.58
CA LYS A 172 4.71 -18.75 17.90
C LYS A 172 6.15 -18.28 18.09
N LEU A 173 6.30 -17.03 18.51
CA LEU A 173 7.57 -16.46 18.98
C LEU A 173 7.45 -16.03 20.44
N SER A 174 8.52 -16.20 21.22
CA SER A 174 8.57 -15.65 22.57
C SER A 174 8.66 -14.12 22.55
N ASP A 175 8.34 -13.46 23.67
CA ASP A 175 8.47 -12.01 23.77
C ASP A 175 9.93 -11.56 23.58
N GLU A 176 10.89 -12.39 24.03
CA GLU A 176 12.34 -12.19 23.85
C GLU A 176 12.72 -12.27 22.36
N ASP A 177 12.26 -13.30 21.64
CA ASP A 177 12.51 -13.44 20.20
C ASP A 177 11.89 -12.30 19.38
N GLN A 178 10.73 -11.78 19.81
CA GLN A 178 10.07 -10.65 19.15
C GLN A 178 10.86 -9.35 19.36
N GLU A 179 11.42 -9.14 20.56
CA GLU A 179 12.26 -7.99 20.86
C GLU A 179 13.59 -8.07 20.09
N GLU A 180 14.22 -9.25 20.04
CA GLU A 180 15.42 -9.50 19.23
C GLU A 180 15.16 -9.24 17.74
N LEU A 181 14.06 -9.76 17.17
CA LEU A 181 13.70 -9.48 15.79
C LEU A 181 13.50 -7.99 15.52
N LYS A 182 12.91 -7.26 16.46
CA LYS A 182 12.70 -5.82 16.33
C LYS A 182 14.03 -5.06 16.35
N GLU A 183 14.95 -5.43 17.23
CA GLU A 183 16.30 -4.84 17.28
C GLU A 183 17.09 -5.13 15.99
N LEU A 184 17.07 -6.38 15.52
CA LEU A 184 17.82 -6.79 14.32
C LEU A 184 17.27 -6.20 13.02
N THR A 185 16.01 -5.73 13.02
CA THR A 185 15.38 -5.10 11.84
C THR A 185 15.40 -3.58 11.87
N GLU A 186 15.79 -2.95 12.99
CA GLU A 186 15.82 -1.48 13.15
C GLU A 186 16.78 -0.81 12.15
N GLU A 187 17.93 -1.43 11.89
CA GLU A 187 18.92 -0.94 10.91
C GLU A 187 18.65 -1.41 9.46
N GLY A 188 17.65 -2.29 9.28
CA GLY A 188 17.21 -2.79 7.97
C GLY A 188 17.34 -4.30 7.80
N ASN A 189 16.33 -4.91 7.19
CA ASN A 189 16.19 -6.38 7.08
C ASN A 189 17.36 -7.08 6.37
N TYR A 190 17.97 -6.41 5.38
CA TYR A 190 18.94 -7.00 4.46
C TYR A 190 20.36 -6.43 4.62
N LEU A 191 20.71 -5.91 5.81
CA LEU A 191 21.95 -5.16 6.04
C LEU A 191 23.23 -5.93 5.62
N ALA A 192 23.26 -7.25 5.79
CA ALA A 192 24.40 -8.09 5.37
C ALA A 192 24.53 -8.26 3.86
N LEU A 193 23.46 -8.00 3.09
CA LEU A 193 23.43 -8.11 1.63
C LEU A 193 23.68 -6.77 0.95
N GLN A 194 23.50 -5.65 1.66
CA GLN A 194 23.66 -4.31 1.10
C GLN A 194 25.04 -4.11 0.46
N GLU A 195 25.07 -3.86 -0.85
CA GLU A 195 26.31 -3.63 -1.59
C GLU A 195 26.21 -2.53 -2.66
N LEU A 196 24.99 -2.01 -2.87
CA LEU A 196 24.66 -0.87 -3.72
C LEU A 196 24.38 0.36 -2.86
N ASP A 197 24.84 1.51 -3.32
CA ASP A 197 24.62 2.82 -2.68
C ASP A 197 23.33 3.48 -3.21
N ASN A 198 22.83 4.49 -2.50
CA ASN A 198 21.68 5.26 -2.97
C ASN A 198 21.92 5.84 -4.39
N PRO A 199 21.03 5.57 -5.38
CA PRO A 199 21.23 5.98 -6.77
C PRO A 199 20.92 7.47 -7.03
N PHE A 200 20.43 8.24 -6.05
CA PHE A 200 19.95 9.60 -6.25
C PHE A 200 20.94 10.65 -5.75
N GLN A 201 21.27 11.63 -6.61
CA GLN A 201 22.19 12.69 -6.22
C GLN A 201 21.64 13.50 -5.03
N GLY A 202 22.50 13.72 -4.03
CA GLY A 202 22.18 14.51 -2.85
C GLY A 202 21.45 13.72 -1.75
N GLN A 203 21.20 12.43 -1.97
CA GLN A 203 20.75 11.51 -0.94
C GLN A 203 21.92 10.66 -0.42
N THR A 204 21.73 10.11 0.77
CA THR A 204 22.65 9.24 1.48
C THR A 204 22.02 7.86 1.68
N ASP A 205 22.79 6.90 2.19
CA ASP A 205 22.26 5.58 2.54
C ASP A 205 21.35 5.62 3.78
N GLU A 206 21.27 6.75 4.48
CA GLU A 206 20.31 6.96 5.57
C GLU A 206 18.92 7.35 5.07
N ASP A 207 18.83 7.83 3.83
CA ASP A 207 17.57 8.19 3.18
C ASP A 207 16.88 6.95 2.61
N SER A 208 15.56 6.89 2.75
CA SER A 208 14.79 5.74 2.29
C SER A 208 14.54 5.77 0.78
N LEU A 209 14.54 4.58 0.18
CA LEU A 209 14.24 4.38 -1.23
C LEU A 209 12.83 3.80 -1.37
N SER A 210 11.89 4.63 -1.82
CA SER A 210 10.51 4.18 -2.08
C SER A 210 10.44 3.32 -3.34
N MET A 211 10.08 2.05 -3.18
CA MET A 211 9.91 1.09 -4.27
C MET A 211 8.45 1.03 -4.70
N THR A 212 8.16 1.60 -5.86
CA THR A 212 6.82 1.69 -6.48
C THR A 212 6.40 0.44 -7.22
N TYR A 213 7.36 -0.41 -7.56
CA TYR A 213 7.15 -1.66 -8.26
C TYR A 213 8.15 -2.69 -7.73
N ARG A 214 7.67 -3.75 -7.06
CA ARG A 214 8.51 -4.77 -6.42
C ARG A 214 8.92 -5.86 -7.41
N TYR A 215 10.09 -6.47 -7.21
CA TYR A 215 10.52 -7.64 -7.98
C TYR A 215 9.54 -8.82 -7.77
N GLY A 216 9.19 -9.57 -8.82
CA GLY A 216 8.41 -10.80 -8.67
C GLY A 216 7.31 -10.98 -9.70
N TYR A 217 6.24 -11.67 -9.29
CA TYR A 217 5.05 -11.89 -10.12
C TYR A 217 4.01 -10.77 -9.95
N GLU A 218 3.41 -10.38 -11.07
CA GLU A 218 2.20 -9.56 -11.12
C GLU A 218 1.20 -10.11 -12.14
N VAL A 219 -0.07 -9.68 -12.08
CA VAL A 219 -1.10 -10.09 -13.04
C VAL A 219 -1.00 -9.22 -14.30
N ILE A 220 -0.57 -9.82 -15.40
CA ILE A 220 -0.54 -9.21 -16.73
C ILE A 220 -1.32 -10.13 -17.67
N ASP A 221 -2.27 -9.57 -18.43
CA ASP A 221 -3.16 -10.33 -19.33
C ASP A 221 -3.81 -11.55 -18.63
N GLU A 222 -4.35 -11.31 -17.42
CA GLU A 222 -5.01 -12.30 -16.56
C GLU A 222 -4.11 -13.47 -16.08
N LYS A 223 -2.79 -13.33 -16.20
CA LYS A 223 -1.83 -14.38 -15.82
C LYS A 223 -0.75 -13.85 -14.89
N PRO A 224 -0.29 -14.65 -13.91
CA PRO A 224 0.90 -14.31 -13.13
C PRO A 224 2.10 -14.28 -14.08
N THR A 225 2.73 -13.12 -14.20
CA THR A 225 3.88 -12.88 -15.05
C THR A 225 5.05 -12.41 -14.20
N LEU A 226 6.16 -13.14 -14.25
CA LEU A 226 7.39 -12.82 -13.54
C LEU A 226 8.15 -11.70 -14.25
N HIS A 227 8.58 -10.70 -13.49
CA HIS A 227 9.53 -9.71 -13.93
C HIS A 227 10.69 -9.60 -12.93
N HIS A 228 11.87 -9.24 -13.45
CA HIS A 228 13.12 -9.27 -12.69
C HIS A 228 13.63 -7.90 -12.25
N HIS A 229 12.74 -6.92 -12.16
CA HIS A 229 13.09 -5.54 -11.90
C HIS A 229 12.29 -4.94 -10.75
N ILE A 230 12.88 -3.95 -10.08
CA ILE A 230 12.16 -3.01 -9.22
C ILE A 230 12.03 -1.66 -9.92
N ILE A 231 11.13 -0.82 -9.44
CA ILE A 231 11.09 0.61 -9.78
C ILE A 231 11.19 1.41 -8.50
N LEU A 232 12.19 2.29 -8.43
CA LEU A 232 12.35 3.26 -7.35
C LEU A 232 11.70 4.59 -7.76
N GLU A 233 10.98 5.23 -6.84
CA GLU A 233 10.35 6.52 -7.09
C GLU A 233 11.39 7.57 -7.49
N ALA A 234 11.19 8.20 -8.64
CA ALA A 234 12.03 9.27 -9.13
C ALA A 234 11.20 10.23 -9.99
N LYS A 235 11.48 11.52 -9.87
CA LYS A 235 10.85 12.56 -10.71
C LYS A 235 11.55 12.62 -12.06
N GLU A 236 10.92 13.24 -13.04
CA GLU A 236 11.57 13.55 -14.32
C GLU A 236 12.81 14.43 -14.08
N GLY A 237 13.91 14.12 -14.78
CA GLY A 237 15.18 14.84 -14.64
C GLY A 237 15.93 14.60 -13.32
N GLN A 238 15.47 13.65 -12.49
CA GLN A 238 16.17 13.25 -11.26
C GLN A 238 17.59 12.77 -11.61
N VAL A 239 18.59 13.40 -11.00
CA VAL A 239 20.00 13.05 -11.27
C VAL A 239 20.34 11.72 -10.62
N ILE A 240 20.87 10.81 -11.43
CA ILE A 240 21.26 9.46 -11.04
C ILE A 240 22.79 9.39 -10.93
N VAL A 241 23.24 8.85 -9.80
CA VAL A 241 24.64 8.51 -9.51
C VAL A 241 24.83 7.00 -9.56
N ALA A 242 26.06 6.54 -9.85
CA ALA A 242 26.39 5.13 -9.90
C ALA A 242 26.23 4.49 -8.51
N PRO A 243 25.39 3.44 -8.36
CA PRO A 243 25.24 2.75 -7.06
C PRO A 243 26.44 1.88 -6.69
N MET A 244 27.34 1.62 -7.63
CA MET A 244 28.48 0.74 -7.45
C MET A 244 29.60 1.10 -8.40
N ASP A 245 30.83 0.81 -7.99
CA ASP A 245 31.99 0.83 -8.88
C ASP A 245 31.78 -0.17 -10.02
N GLY A 246 32.02 0.25 -11.25
CA GLY A 246 31.79 -0.63 -12.38
C GLY A 246 32.29 -0.08 -13.71
N LYS A 247 32.34 -0.99 -14.68
CA LYS A 247 32.53 -0.66 -16.10
C LYS A 247 31.16 -0.45 -16.74
N VAL A 248 31.00 0.70 -17.41
CA VAL A 248 29.78 1.11 -18.12
C VAL A 248 29.67 0.37 -19.44
N SER A 249 28.46 -0.10 -19.75
CA SER A 249 28.01 -0.45 -21.09
C SER A 249 26.64 0.16 -21.34
N LEU A 250 26.39 0.65 -22.55
CA LEU A 250 25.18 1.36 -22.94
C LEU A 250 24.37 0.49 -23.89
N ASP A 251 23.09 0.31 -23.58
CA ASP A 251 22.12 -0.38 -24.43
C ASP A 251 20.91 0.53 -24.65
N GLY A 252 20.96 1.31 -25.73
CA GLY A 252 20.01 2.40 -25.97
C GLY A 252 20.08 3.46 -24.87
N GLU A 253 18.99 3.62 -24.12
CA GLU A 253 18.89 4.52 -22.96
C GLU A 253 19.19 3.80 -21.63
N ASN A 254 19.68 2.56 -21.65
CA ASN A 254 20.00 1.81 -20.44
C ASN A 254 21.49 1.93 -20.12
N VAL A 255 21.80 2.16 -18.84
CA VAL A 255 23.17 2.15 -18.32
C VAL A 255 23.38 0.84 -17.57
N ILE A 256 24.35 0.04 -18.02
CA ILE A 256 24.74 -1.23 -17.43
C ILE A 256 26.07 -1.06 -16.73
N LEU A 257 26.12 -1.34 -15.43
CA LEU A 257 27.35 -1.38 -14.65
C LEU A 257 27.75 -2.84 -14.39
N THR A 258 28.96 -3.22 -14.80
CA THR A 258 29.53 -4.54 -14.50
C THR A 258 30.73 -4.40 -13.57
N SER A 259 30.77 -5.19 -12.51
CA SER A 259 31.89 -5.23 -11.57
C SER A 259 32.31 -6.66 -11.23
N GLY A 260 33.48 -6.81 -10.63
CA GLY A 260 34.04 -8.12 -10.25
C GLY A 260 34.46 -9.02 -11.42
N LYS A 261 34.92 -10.24 -11.09
CA LYS A 261 35.36 -11.28 -12.03
C LYS A 261 34.97 -12.66 -11.52
N GLY A 262 34.78 -13.62 -12.44
CA GLY A 262 34.36 -14.98 -12.13
C GLY A 262 33.09 -14.99 -11.28
N VAL A 263 33.10 -15.79 -10.21
CA VAL A 263 31.99 -15.89 -9.24
C VAL A 263 31.63 -14.56 -8.56
N ASN A 264 32.50 -13.56 -8.53
CA ASN A 264 32.17 -12.25 -7.92
C ASN A 264 31.67 -11.24 -8.96
N LYS A 265 31.40 -11.68 -10.20
CA LYS A 265 30.90 -10.79 -11.23
C LYS A 265 29.45 -10.41 -10.94
N THR A 266 29.16 -9.12 -11.00
CA THR A 266 27.81 -8.57 -10.83
C THR A 266 27.47 -7.65 -12.00
N LYS A 267 26.18 -7.55 -12.30
CA LYS A 267 25.66 -6.71 -13.39
C LYS A 267 24.40 -5.98 -12.91
N LEU A 268 24.50 -4.66 -12.81
CA LEU A 268 23.39 -3.76 -12.49
C LEU A 268 22.93 -3.07 -13.77
N THR A 269 21.64 -3.08 -14.06
CA THR A 269 21.07 -2.35 -15.21
C THR A 269 20.10 -1.30 -14.71
N LEU A 270 20.33 -0.06 -15.12
CA LEU A 270 19.51 1.11 -14.84
C LEU A 270 18.86 1.54 -16.15
N PHE A 271 17.53 1.50 -16.21
CA PHE A 271 16.78 1.71 -17.45
C PHE A 271 16.31 3.15 -17.60
N GLY A 272 16.13 3.60 -18.85
CA GLY A 272 15.53 4.91 -19.14
C GLY A 272 16.37 6.09 -18.64
N ILE A 273 17.69 5.94 -18.67
CA ILE A 273 18.65 6.97 -18.29
C ILE A 273 18.97 7.79 -19.53
N HIS A 274 18.61 9.07 -19.53
CA HIS A 274 19.06 10.00 -20.55
C HIS A 274 20.56 10.27 -20.33
N SER A 275 21.40 9.45 -20.98
CA SER A 275 22.85 9.49 -20.78
C SER A 275 23.52 10.30 -21.90
N GLY A 276 24.07 11.45 -21.51
CA GLY A 276 25.09 12.20 -22.26
C GLY A 276 26.36 12.42 -21.43
N ARG A 277 26.46 11.77 -20.26
CA ARG A 277 27.48 12.02 -19.23
C ARG A 277 28.49 10.89 -19.05
N VAL A 278 28.18 9.68 -19.51
CA VAL A 278 29.08 8.52 -19.47
C VAL A 278 29.25 7.90 -20.85
N SER A 279 30.41 7.33 -21.11
CA SER A 279 30.76 6.69 -22.38
C SER A 279 30.87 5.17 -22.25
N GLU A 280 30.65 4.46 -23.36
CA GLU A 280 30.87 3.01 -23.45
C GLU A 280 32.26 2.64 -22.92
N HIS A 281 32.34 1.59 -22.10
CA HIS A 281 33.56 1.10 -21.45
C HIS A 281 34.19 2.01 -20.39
N GLN A 282 33.61 3.18 -20.07
CA GLN A 282 34.09 4.04 -19.00
C GLN A 282 34.03 3.29 -17.66
N HIS A 283 35.04 3.49 -16.80
CA HIS A 283 34.98 3.08 -15.41
C HIS A 283 34.41 4.23 -14.57
N VAL A 284 33.39 3.93 -13.77
CA VAL A 284 32.77 4.86 -12.82
C VAL A 284 32.96 4.34 -11.40
N LEU A 285 33.09 5.26 -10.46
CA LEU A 285 33.05 4.99 -9.02
C LEU A 285 31.64 5.19 -8.49
N ALA A 286 31.31 4.51 -7.39
CA ALA A 286 30.07 4.77 -6.67
C ALA A 286 29.95 6.27 -6.33
N GLY A 287 28.78 6.87 -6.60
CA GLY A 287 28.53 8.30 -6.46
C GLY A 287 28.83 9.15 -7.70
N ASP A 288 29.51 8.62 -8.73
CA ASP A 288 29.71 9.36 -9.98
C ASP A 288 28.38 9.58 -10.70
N ILE A 289 28.14 10.77 -11.26
CA ILE A 289 26.92 11.05 -12.00
C ILE A 289 26.91 10.30 -13.33
N ILE A 290 25.90 9.46 -13.54
CA ILE A 290 25.77 8.62 -14.74
C ILE A 290 24.66 9.07 -15.69
N GLY A 291 23.72 9.90 -15.21
CA GLY A 291 22.69 10.46 -16.07
C GLY A 291 21.51 11.02 -15.28
N GLN A 292 20.35 11.08 -15.92
CA GLN A 292 19.10 11.54 -15.33
C GLN A 292 17.95 10.67 -15.80
N THR A 293 16.91 10.53 -14.99
CA THR A 293 15.65 9.90 -15.41
C THR A 293 14.99 10.68 -16.53
N LYS A 294 14.47 9.96 -17.52
CA LYS A 294 13.83 10.56 -18.69
C LYS A 294 12.45 11.14 -18.41
N ASP A 295 11.70 10.51 -17.51
CA ASP A 295 10.33 10.86 -17.17
C ASP A 295 10.05 10.55 -15.69
N GLY A 296 8.82 10.81 -15.25
CA GLY A 296 8.36 10.52 -13.89
C GLY A 296 7.95 9.08 -13.63
N THR A 297 8.28 8.12 -14.50
CA THR A 297 7.91 6.70 -14.30
C THR A 297 8.79 5.98 -13.27
N GLY A 298 9.82 6.66 -12.76
CA GLY A 298 10.74 6.14 -11.76
C GLY A 298 12.00 5.51 -12.36
N LEU A 299 12.93 5.13 -11.48
CA LEU A 299 14.16 4.44 -11.85
C LEU A 299 13.94 2.93 -11.83
N LYS A 300 13.83 2.32 -13.01
CA LYS A 300 13.75 0.87 -13.16
C LYS A 300 15.15 0.24 -13.04
N VAL A 301 15.25 -0.81 -12.24
CA VAL A 301 16.53 -1.46 -11.90
C VAL A 301 16.43 -2.97 -11.98
N THR A 302 17.41 -3.63 -12.61
CA THR A 302 17.64 -5.08 -12.49
C THR A 302 19.03 -5.35 -11.95
N TYR A 303 19.20 -6.47 -11.23
CA TYR A 303 20.49 -6.87 -10.69
C TYR A 303 20.73 -8.36 -10.91
N GLN A 304 21.94 -8.70 -11.35
CA GLN A 304 22.35 -10.06 -11.64
C GLN A 304 23.67 -10.40 -10.96
N LYS A 305 23.77 -11.63 -10.43
CA LYS A 305 24.99 -12.20 -9.84
C LYS A 305 25.28 -13.55 -10.47
N VAL A 306 26.52 -14.03 -10.33
CA VAL A 306 26.91 -15.34 -10.86
C VAL A 306 26.46 -16.45 -9.91
N ASP A 307 25.90 -17.51 -10.45
CA ASP A 307 25.62 -18.75 -9.72
C ASP A 307 26.93 -19.51 -9.51
N ASP A 308 27.24 -19.84 -8.25
CA ASP A 308 28.49 -20.51 -7.86
C ASP A 308 28.61 -21.93 -8.42
N ASP A 309 27.48 -22.59 -8.71
CA ASP A 309 27.42 -23.95 -9.25
C ASP A 309 27.47 -23.96 -10.79
N THR A 310 26.83 -22.99 -11.44
CA THR A 310 26.67 -22.98 -12.91
C THR A 310 27.54 -21.97 -13.65
N ASP A 311 28.19 -21.03 -12.95
CA ASP A 311 28.97 -19.90 -13.50
C ASP A 311 28.14 -18.98 -14.43
N LYS A 312 26.80 -19.05 -14.34
CA LYS A 312 25.87 -18.24 -15.13
C LYS A 312 25.32 -17.07 -14.32
N LEU A 313 25.05 -15.95 -14.99
CA LEU A 313 24.34 -14.84 -14.37
C LEU A 313 22.87 -15.20 -14.17
N PHE A 314 22.36 -14.99 -12.96
CA PHE A 314 20.95 -15.10 -12.61
C PHE A 314 20.46 -13.78 -11.99
N TYR A 315 19.16 -13.51 -12.09
CA TYR A 315 18.55 -12.33 -11.49
C TYR A 315 18.32 -12.54 -9.99
N VAL A 316 18.70 -11.53 -9.22
CA VAL A 316 18.41 -11.41 -7.78
C VAL A 316 17.48 -10.22 -7.58
N ASN A 317 16.72 -10.20 -6.48
CA ASN A 317 15.90 -9.04 -6.15
C ASN A 317 16.81 -7.84 -5.80
N PRO A 318 16.81 -6.75 -6.61
CA PRO A 318 17.68 -5.60 -6.35
C PRO A 318 17.43 -4.93 -4.99
N ALA A 319 16.21 -5.03 -4.46
CA ALA A 319 15.82 -4.38 -3.20
C ALA A 319 16.65 -4.86 -2.00
N PHE A 320 17.18 -6.09 -2.04
CA PHE A 320 18.01 -6.63 -0.96
C PHE A 320 19.38 -5.95 -0.84
N TYR A 321 19.82 -5.27 -1.90
CA TYR A 321 21.19 -4.77 -2.02
C TYR A 321 21.30 -3.25 -1.87
N PHE A 322 20.17 -2.53 -1.91
CA PHE A 322 20.10 -1.09 -1.69
C PHE A 322 19.80 -0.77 -0.21
N PRO A 323 20.23 0.41 0.28
CA PRO A 323 19.84 0.88 1.61
C PRO A 323 18.34 1.15 1.70
N LYS A 324 17.74 0.83 2.86
CA LYS A 324 16.42 1.33 3.31
C LYS A 324 15.34 1.35 2.23
N VAL A 325 15.21 0.26 1.47
CA VAL A 325 14.16 0.12 0.47
C VAL A 325 12.82 -0.11 1.17
N ILE A 326 11.83 0.71 0.84
CA ILE A 326 10.47 0.63 1.39
C ILE A 326 9.51 0.28 0.27
N GLN A 327 8.86 -0.89 0.35
CA GLN A 327 7.78 -1.24 -0.56
C GLN A 327 6.56 -0.34 -0.31
N VAL A 328 6.14 0.39 -1.35
CA VAL A 328 4.99 1.28 -1.28
C VAL A 328 3.67 0.60 -1.71
N GLN A 329 3.77 -0.46 -2.52
CA GLN A 329 2.62 -1.26 -2.92
C GLN A 329 2.01 -1.96 -1.69
N THR A 330 0.69 -1.87 -1.55
CA THR A 330 -0.09 -2.43 -0.45
C THR A 330 -1.35 -3.10 -0.99
N THR A 331 -1.87 -4.11 -0.29
CA THR A 331 -3.07 -4.83 -0.71
C THR A 331 -4.23 -3.87 -0.92
N ILE A 332 -4.82 -3.91 -2.12
CA ILE A 332 -5.94 -3.06 -2.53
C ILE A 332 -7.22 -3.87 -2.37
N LEU A 333 -8.11 -3.41 -1.50
CA LEU A 333 -9.44 -3.96 -1.37
C LEU A 333 -10.38 -3.30 -2.40
N PRO A 334 -11.25 -4.08 -3.07
CA PRO A 334 -12.17 -3.61 -4.12
C PRO A 334 -13.35 -2.80 -3.57
N THR A 335 -13.44 -2.61 -2.25
CA THR A 335 -14.36 -1.67 -1.60
C THR A 335 -13.98 -0.20 -1.84
N ILE A 336 -13.41 0.09 -3.01
CA ILE A 336 -13.20 1.44 -3.53
C ILE A 336 -14.59 2.01 -3.82
N GLY A 337 -15.04 2.97 -3.00
CA GLY A 337 -16.14 3.87 -3.38
C GLY A 337 -17.38 3.92 -2.48
N GLN A 338 -17.21 3.95 -1.16
CA GLN A 338 -18.28 4.40 -0.25
C GLN A 338 -17.98 5.76 0.38
N PHE A 339 -17.53 6.75 -0.40
CA PHE A 339 -17.50 8.12 0.13
C PHE A 339 -18.74 8.88 -0.31
N GLY A 340 -19.69 8.95 0.60
CA GLY A 340 -20.86 9.83 0.56
C GLY A 340 -21.21 10.26 1.98
N GLY A 341 -22.04 11.30 2.11
CA GLY A 341 -22.42 11.86 3.41
C GLY A 341 -21.38 12.79 4.02
N ASP A 342 -21.54 13.11 5.30
CA ASP A 342 -20.85 14.24 5.93
C ASP A 342 -19.32 14.10 5.96
N GLU A 343 -18.79 12.87 5.98
CA GLU A 343 -17.34 12.63 5.91
C GLU A 343 -16.75 13.09 4.57
N PHE A 344 -17.44 12.83 3.45
CA PHE A 344 -17.00 13.26 2.12
C PHE A 344 -17.01 14.79 1.96
N GLU A 345 -18.07 15.45 2.43
CA GLU A 345 -18.15 16.91 2.37
C GLU A 345 -17.04 17.57 3.20
N ARG A 346 -16.73 17.02 4.37
CA ARG A 346 -15.59 17.49 5.19
C ARG A 346 -14.26 17.21 4.52
N ALA A 347 -14.07 16.01 3.93
CA ALA A 347 -12.86 15.68 3.19
C ALA A 347 -12.62 16.61 2.01
N LYS A 348 -13.68 16.98 1.28
CA LYS A 348 -13.62 17.96 0.20
C LYS A 348 -13.22 19.34 0.71
N ALA A 349 -13.84 19.82 1.79
CA ALA A 349 -13.49 21.11 2.40
C ALA A 349 -12.03 21.14 2.89
N ILE A 350 -11.55 20.03 3.47
CA ILE A 350 -10.15 19.86 3.88
C ILE A 350 -9.23 19.90 2.66
N TYR A 351 -9.57 19.18 1.59
CA TYR A 351 -8.79 19.23 0.36
C TYR A 351 -8.71 20.64 -0.20
N ASP A 352 -9.84 21.33 -0.36
CA ASP A 352 -9.87 22.69 -0.92
C ASP A 352 -8.98 23.63 -0.09
N TYR A 353 -9.04 23.51 1.25
CA TYR A 353 -8.19 24.27 2.16
C TYR A 353 -6.70 23.90 2.03
N LEU A 354 -6.34 22.63 2.18
CA LEU A 354 -4.93 22.18 2.17
C LEU A 354 -4.28 22.38 0.80
N LYS A 355 -5.04 22.22 -0.29
CA LYS A 355 -4.59 22.51 -1.64
C LYS A 355 -4.23 23.99 -1.80
N SER A 356 -5.03 24.88 -1.24
CA SER A 356 -4.74 26.33 -1.21
C SER A 356 -3.45 26.69 -0.43
N LYS A 357 -2.98 25.80 0.45
CA LYS A 357 -1.73 25.95 1.21
C LYS A 357 -0.51 25.29 0.54
N GLY A 358 -0.68 24.75 -0.67
CA GLY A 358 0.41 24.18 -1.46
C GLY A 358 0.66 22.69 -1.26
N ALA A 359 -0.25 21.96 -0.62
CA ALA A 359 -0.14 20.52 -0.47
C ALA A 359 -0.36 19.77 -1.81
N THR A 360 0.41 18.71 -2.04
CA THR A 360 0.18 17.77 -3.16
C THR A 360 -1.09 16.95 -2.93
N ASN A 361 -1.65 16.39 -4.01
CA ASN A 361 -2.84 15.53 -3.91
C ASN A 361 -2.55 14.27 -3.07
N GLN A 362 -1.34 13.72 -3.21
CA GLN A 362 -0.85 12.55 -2.48
C GLN A 362 -0.74 12.82 -0.98
N ALA A 363 -0.17 13.97 -0.59
CA ALA A 363 -0.05 14.35 0.83
C ALA A 363 -1.44 14.61 1.46
N ILE A 364 -2.35 15.27 0.73
CA ILE A 364 -3.72 15.47 1.21
C ILE A 364 -4.43 14.13 1.39
N ALA A 365 -4.32 13.24 0.41
CA ALA A 365 -4.91 11.91 0.47
C ALA A 365 -4.41 11.09 1.67
N ALA A 366 -3.11 11.17 1.97
CA ALA A 366 -2.51 10.54 3.14
C ALA A 366 -3.06 11.07 4.48
N ILE A 367 -3.25 12.39 4.58
CA ILE A 367 -3.85 13.04 5.76
C ILE A 367 -5.30 12.56 5.93
N LEU A 368 -6.09 12.62 4.86
CA LEU A 368 -7.49 12.17 4.87
C LEU A 368 -7.59 10.68 5.22
N GLY A 369 -6.68 9.85 4.71
CA GLY A 369 -6.64 8.42 5.01
C GLY A 369 -6.42 8.11 6.48
N ASN A 370 -5.55 8.87 7.14
CA ASN A 370 -5.36 8.78 8.59
C ASN A 370 -6.60 9.27 9.34
N TRP A 371 -7.13 10.44 9.00
CA TRP A 371 -8.25 11.02 9.72
C TRP A 371 -9.58 10.30 9.51
N SER A 372 -9.77 9.58 8.41
CA SER A 372 -10.90 8.65 8.26
C SER A 372 -10.91 7.59 9.37
N VAL A 373 -9.74 7.04 9.70
CA VAL A 373 -9.61 6.02 10.75
C VAL A 373 -9.59 6.66 12.15
N GLU A 374 -8.94 7.80 12.28
CA GLU A 374 -8.75 8.49 13.56
C GLU A 374 -10.03 9.09 14.11
N SER A 375 -10.80 9.76 13.24
CA SER A 375 -11.93 10.60 13.64
C SER A 375 -13.13 10.50 12.71
N SER A 376 -13.09 9.65 11.68
CA SER A 376 -14.08 9.69 10.57
C SER A 376 -14.17 11.10 9.96
N ILE A 377 -13.01 11.78 9.93
CA ILE A 377 -12.83 13.16 9.47
C ILE A 377 -13.79 14.12 10.19
N ASN A 378 -14.15 13.85 11.45
CA ASN A 378 -15.08 14.67 12.20
C ASN A 378 -14.33 15.59 13.18
N PRO A 379 -14.37 16.92 13.00
CA PRO A 379 -13.67 17.85 13.89
C PRO A 379 -14.29 17.92 15.29
N LYS A 380 -15.51 17.42 15.47
CA LYS A 380 -16.23 17.37 16.76
C LYS A 380 -16.05 16.03 17.47
N ARG A 381 -14.97 15.29 17.21
CA ARG A 381 -14.64 14.05 17.95
C ARG A 381 -13.83 14.33 19.20
N ALA A 382 -14.07 13.56 20.23
CA ALA A 382 -13.19 13.48 21.39
C ALA A 382 -12.99 12.01 21.78
N GLU A 383 -11.80 11.66 22.23
CA GLU A 383 -11.47 10.29 22.58
C GLU A 383 -12.40 9.77 23.71
N GLY A 384 -13.02 8.61 23.45
CA GLY A 384 -14.00 8.01 24.36
C GLY A 384 -15.42 8.62 24.31
N ASP A 385 -15.70 9.54 23.39
CA ASP A 385 -17.01 10.22 23.28
C ASP A 385 -18.21 9.28 23.03
N TYR A 386 -17.96 8.13 22.39
CA TYR A 386 -18.95 7.10 22.04
C TYR A 386 -19.30 6.17 23.21
N LEU A 387 -18.58 6.26 24.33
CA LEU A 387 -18.84 5.46 25.52
C LEU A 387 -20.13 5.92 26.21
N SER A 388 -20.55 5.21 27.26
CA SER A 388 -21.65 5.69 28.10
C SER A 388 -21.19 6.87 28.96
N PRO A 389 -22.06 7.87 29.22
CA PRO A 389 -21.79 8.90 30.22
C PRO A 389 -21.47 8.28 31.59
N PRO A 390 -20.58 8.89 32.41
CA PRO A 390 -20.06 10.25 32.27
C PRO A 390 -18.80 10.39 31.40
N VAL A 391 -18.19 9.29 30.96
CA VAL A 391 -17.01 9.32 30.08
C VAL A 391 -17.41 9.70 28.66
N GLY A 392 -18.50 9.10 28.19
CA GLY A 392 -19.17 9.43 26.93
C GLY A 392 -19.76 10.83 26.91
N ALA A 393 -20.06 11.30 25.70
CA ALA A 393 -20.56 12.65 25.49
C ALA A 393 -22.06 12.79 25.76
N THR A 394 -22.44 13.97 26.26
CA THR A 394 -23.79 14.52 26.27
C THR A 394 -23.79 15.84 25.49
N ASP A 395 -24.97 16.43 25.24
CA ASP A 395 -25.08 17.66 24.44
C ASP A 395 -24.19 18.82 24.96
N SER A 396 -23.90 18.87 26.26
CA SER A 396 -23.05 19.90 26.88
C SER A 396 -21.55 19.57 26.93
N SER A 397 -21.15 18.33 26.62
CA SER A 397 -19.79 17.84 26.81
C SER A 397 -18.71 18.61 26.04
N TRP A 398 -19.02 19.03 24.80
CA TRP A 398 -18.03 19.68 23.93
C TRP A 398 -17.62 21.09 24.37
N ASP A 399 -18.32 21.67 25.34
CA ASP A 399 -18.02 22.98 25.91
C ASP A 399 -17.64 22.89 27.40
N ASP A 400 -17.54 21.67 27.97
CA ASP A 400 -17.17 21.42 29.36
C ASP A 400 -15.66 21.12 29.47
N GLU A 401 -14.90 22.04 30.07
CA GLU A 401 -13.44 21.89 30.22
C GLU A 401 -13.05 20.68 31.08
N GLY A 402 -13.89 20.28 32.05
CA GLY A 402 -13.64 19.13 32.90
C GLY A 402 -13.81 17.81 32.13
N TRP A 403 -14.87 17.72 31.31
CA TRP A 403 -15.10 16.57 30.43
C TRP A 403 -14.02 16.45 29.35
N LEU A 404 -13.64 17.57 28.73
CA LEU A 404 -12.55 17.60 27.75
C LEU A 404 -11.21 17.19 28.39
N SER A 405 -10.97 17.52 29.65
CA SER A 405 -9.70 17.22 30.33
C SER A 405 -9.62 15.81 30.94
N LEU A 406 -10.56 14.90 30.65
CA LEU A 406 -10.51 13.53 31.14
C LEU A 406 -9.24 12.81 30.63
N ASN A 407 -8.59 12.06 31.51
CA ASN A 407 -7.33 11.36 31.25
C ASN A 407 -7.55 9.89 30.83
N GLY A 408 -6.49 9.26 30.31
CA GLY A 408 -6.53 7.85 29.87
C GLY A 408 -7.03 6.88 30.93
N PRO A 409 -6.51 6.91 32.17
CA PRO A 409 -6.98 6.02 33.23
C PRO A 409 -8.48 6.13 33.52
N THR A 410 -9.06 7.33 33.38
CA THR A 410 -10.49 7.53 33.57
C THR A 410 -11.31 6.99 32.40
N ILE A 411 -10.79 7.10 31.16
CA ILE A 411 -11.45 6.63 29.94
C ILE A 411 -11.40 5.11 29.83
N TYR A 412 -10.25 4.52 30.16
CA TYR A 412 -9.95 3.11 29.88
C TYR A 412 -9.77 2.26 31.14
N ASN A 413 -10.50 2.62 32.22
CA ASN A 413 -10.57 1.84 33.45
C ASN A 413 -9.19 1.48 34.03
N GLY A 414 -8.36 2.51 34.25
CA GLY A 414 -7.01 2.42 34.84
C GLY A 414 -5.87 2.24 33.84
N ARG A 415 -6.15 2.14 32.53
CA ARG A 415 -5.14 1.96 31.48
C ARG A 415 -4.70 3.29 30.85
N TYR A 416 -3.59 3.25 30.10
CA TYR A 416 -3.00 4.38 29.36
C TYR A 416 -2.68 5.63 30.21
N PRO A 417 -1.86 5.50 31.26
CA PRO A 417 -1.47 6.63 32.10
C PRO A 417 -0.68 7.70 31.35
N ASN A 418 -0.15 7.40 30.16
CA ASN A 418 0.52 8.38 29.31
C ASN A 418 -0.44 9.47 28.80
N ILE A 419 -1.75 9.19 28.69
CA ILE A 419 -2.75 10.16 28.23
C ILE A 419 -3.16 11.04 29.41
N LEU A 420 -2.66 12.28 29.45
CA LEU A 420 -2.96 13.25 30.50
C LEU A 420 -4.28 13.98 30.25
N LYS A 421 -4.57 14.29 28.98
CA LYS A 421 -5.88 14.78 28.52
C LYS A 421 -6.20 14.15 27.17
N ARG A 422 -7.43 13.67 27.02
CA ARG A 422 -7.92 12.91 25.85
C ARG A 422 -7.68 13.61 24.52
N GLY A 423 -7.60 12.82 23.44
CA GLY A 423 -7.54 13.35 22.09
C GLY A 423 -8.77 14.17 21.67
N LEU A 424 -8.55 15.26 20.94
CA LEU A 424 -9.61 16.10 20.36
C LEU A 424 -9.47 16.23 18.83
N GLY A 425 -10.60 16.30 18.14
CA GLY A 425 -10.67 16.74 16.74
C GLY A 425 -10.13 15.75 15.71
N LEU A 426 -9.80 16.27 14.52
CA LEU A 426 -9.44 15.48 13.35
C LEU A 426 -8.28 14.51 13.60
N GLY A 427 -7.20 14.99 14.20
CA GLY A 427 -5.99 14.23 14.51
C GLY A 427 -5.84 13.88 15.99
N GLN A 428 -6.95 13.83 16.74
CA GLN A 428 -7.00 13.47 18.16
C GLN A 428 -5.85 14.10 18.98
N TRP A 429 -5.73 15.43 18.90
CA TRP A 429 -4.67 16.18 19.61
C TRP A 429 -4.73 15.91 21.11
N THR A 430 -3.69 15.27 21.62
CA THR A 430 -3.64 14.68 22.97
C THR A 430 -2.53 15.33 23.80
N ASP A 431 -2.78 15.56 25.09
CA ASP A 431 -1.70 15.89 26.05
C ASP A 431 -1.15 14.59 26.63
N THR A 432 0.17 14.40 26.58
CA THR A 432 0.84 13.17 27.00
C THR A 432 1.94 13.40 28.01
N ALA A 433 2.26 12.39 28.81
CA ALA A 433 3.27 12.48 29.87
C ALA A 433 4.70 12.60 29.32
N ASP A 434 4.94 12.20 28.08
CA ASP A 434 6.19 12.41 27.34
C ASP A 434 6.37 13.85 26.79
N GLY A 435 5.40 14.74 27.02
CA GLY A 435 5.56 16.18 26.83
C GLY A 435 4.68 16.82 25.75
N SER A 436 3.80 16.07 25.07
CA SER A 436 2.81 16.68 24.18
C SER A 436 1.84 17.56 24.96
N ARG A 437 1.54 18.74 24.42
CA ARG A 437 0.54 19.69 24.93
C ARG A 437 -0.54 20.05 23.91
N ARG A 438 -0.73 19.19 22.90
CA ARG A 438 -1.52 19.55 21.71
C ARG A 438 -3.01 19.72 22.00
N HIS A 439 -3.57 18.96 22.95
CA HIS A 439 -4.94 19.16 23.42
C HIS A 439 -5.09 20.58 23.99
N THR A 440 -4.21 20.95 24.92
CA THR A 440 -4.26 22.25 25.59
C THR A 440 -4.04 23.39 24.59
N LEU A 441 -3.08 23.24 23.68
CA LEU A 441 -2.78 24.23 22.64
C LEU A 441 -3.99 24.47 21.72
N LEU A 442 -4.73 23.43 21.33
CA LEU A 442 -5.92 23.59 20.49
C LEU A 442 -7.00 24.44 21.19
N LEU A 443 -7.28 24.17 22.46
CA LEU A 443 -8.29 24.92 23.23
C LEU A 443 -7.86 26.38 23.44
N GLU A 444 -6.58 26.62 23.76
CA GLU A 444 -6.02 27.98 23.88
C GLU A 444 -6.09 28.74 22.55
N TYR A 445 -5.78 28.07 21.45
CA TYR A 445 -5.86 28.63 20.10
C TYR A 445 -7.29 29.00 19.72
N ALA A 446 -8.24 28.09 19.98
CA ALA A 446 -9.68 28.32 19.76
C ALA A 446 -10.17 29.56 20.53
N LYS A 447 -9.79 29.65 21.82
CA LYS A 447 -10.14 30.78 22.68
C LYS A 447 -9.56 32.10 22.17
N GLY A 448 -8.30 32.10 21.74
CA GLY A 448 -7.64 33.26 21.16
C GLY A 448 -8.25 33.73 19.84
N LYS A 449 -8.84 32.81 19.06
CA LYS A 449 -9.56 33.10 17.80
C LYS A 449 -11.05 33.38 17.99
N HIS A 450 -11.58 33.29 19.21
CA HIS A 450 -13.00 33.40 19.52
C HIS A 450 -13.89 32.42 18.72
N GLN A 451 -13.40 31.21 18.50
CA GLN A 451 -14.08 30.16 17.74
C GLN A 451 -14.22 28.88 18.57
N LYS A 452 -15.13 27.99 18.16
CA LYS A 452 -15.27 26.67 18.79
C LYS A 452 -14.08 25.79 18.40
N TRP A 453 -13.53 25.02 19.34
CA TRP A 453 -12.38 24.15 19.07
C TRP A 453 -12.69 23.06 18.03
N TYR A 454 -13.96 22.68 17.91
CA TYR A 454 -14.48 21.72 16.92
C TYR A 454 -14.89 22.35 15.58
N ASP A 455 -14.56 23.62 15.34
CA ASP A 455 -14.69 24.23 14.01
C ASP A 455 -13.63 23.66 13.06
N LEU A 456 -14.06 23.23 11.86
CA LEU A 456 -13.19 22.61 10.86
C LEU A 456 -12.08 23.56 10.40
N GLY A 457 -12.43 24.81 10.10
CA GLY A 457 -11.47 25.81 9.62
C GLY A 457 -10.45 26.16 10.69
N LEU A 458 -10.88 26.27 11.95
CA LEU A 458 -9.99 26.48 13.09
C LEU A 458 -8.98 25.34 13.24
N GLN A 459 -9.41 24.08 13.20
CA GLN A 459 -8.50 22.93 13.36
C GLN A 459 -7.45 22.86 12.24
N LEU A 460 -7.85 23.17 11.01
CA LEU A 460 -6.93 23.26 9.87
C LEU A 460 -5.96 24.46 9.97
N ASP A 461 -6.39 25.57 10.55
CA ASP A 461 -5.49 26.70 10.84
C ASP A 461 -4.53 26.37 12.00
N PHE A 462 -5.03 25.68 13.02
CA PHE A 462 -4.27 25.23 14.17
C PHE A 462 -3.12 24.30 13.77
N MET A 463 -3.38 23.26 12.96
CA MET A 463 -2.31 22.32 12.56
C MET A 463 -1.15 22.98 11.81
N LEU A 464 -1.37 24.15 11.19
CA LEU A 464 -0.39 24.90 10.42
C LEU A 464 0.32 25.99 11.23
N HIS A 465 -0.37 26.58 12.22
CA HIS A 465 0.07 27.81 12.88
C HIS A 465 -0.03 27.80 14.41
N GLY A 466 -0.92 27.00 14.98
CA GLY A 466 -1.18 26.96 16.42
C GLY A 466 -0.58 25.77 17.16
N ASP A 467 -0.28 24.68 16.43
CA ASP A 467 0.36 23.49 16.97
C ASP A 467 1.85 23.74 17.26
N SER A 468 2.52 22.76 17.90
CA SER A 468 3.93 22.90 18.26
C SER A 468 4.82 23.14 17.02
N PRO A 469 5.93 23.89 17.17
CA PRO A 469 6.84 24.16 16.05
C PRO A 469 7.36 22.90 15.34
N TYR A 470 7.51 21.80 16.08
CA TYR A 470 7.90 20.52 15.50
C TYR A 470 6.87 20.04 14.46
N TYR A 471 5.60 19.92 14.85
CA TYR A 471 4.54 19.43 13.96
C TYR A 471 4.24 20.38 12.81
N THR A 472 4.19 21.69 13.09
CA THR A 472 3.89 22.70 12.05
C THR A 472 4.99 22.79 10.99
N ASN A 473 6.27 22.66 11.36
CA ASN A 473 7.37 22.64 10.39
C ASN A 473 7.40 21.33 9.61
N TRP A 474 7.28 20.20 10.29
CA TRP A 474 7.24 18.89 9.65
C TRP A 474 6.10 18.81 8.60
N LEU A 475 4.92 19.32 8.95
CA LEU A 475 3.75 19.32 8.07
C LEU A 475 3.98 20.13 6.78
N LYS A 476 4.67 21.28 6.88
CA LYS A 476 4.99 22.12 5.70
C LYS A 476 5.94 21.43 4.73
N ASP A 477 6.86 20.61 5.23
CA ASP A 477 7.71 19.80 4.38
C ASP A 477 6.96 18.58 3.84
N PHE A 478 6.11 17.96 4.67
CA PHE A 478 5.26 16.85 4.26
C PHE A 478 4.37 17.18 3.06
N PHE A 479 3.83 18.40 3.00
CA PHE A 479 2.98 18.90 1.92
C PHE A 479 3.63 18.84 0.53
N LYS A 480 4.96 18.77 0.44
CA LYS A 480 5.70 18.75 -0.82
C LYS A 480 5.91 17.33 -1.38
N ASN A 481 5.54 16.28 -0.64
CA ASN A 481 5.78 14.90 -1.05
C ASN A 481 4.84 14.44 -2.16
N SER A 482 5.36 13.71 -3.14
CA SER A 482 4.61 13.19 -4.30
C SER A 482 4.53 11.66 -4.37
N GLY A 483 5.01 10.97 -3.33
CA GLY A 483 5.02 9.51 -3.26
C GLY A 483 3.64 8.90 -3.10
N SER A 484 3.58 7.57 -3.03
CA SER A 484 2.28 6.87 -2.99
C SER A 484 1.44 7.35 -1.78
N PRO A 485 0.12 7.56 -1.94
CA PRO A 485 -0.76 7.94 -0.84
C PRO A 485 -0.69 6.99 0.34
N ALA A 486 -0.57 5.67 0.09
CA ALA A 486 -0.40 4.66 1.12
C ALA A 486 0.90 4.87 1.92
N SER A 487 2.03 5.11 1.25
CA SER A 487 3.31 5.35 1.94
C SER A 487 3.33 6.66 2.70
N LEU A 488 2.75 7.71 2.12
CA LEU A 488 2.62 8.99 2.80
C LEU A 488 1.66 8.89 3.99
N ALA A 489 0.65 8.03 3.94
CA ALA A 489 -0.23 7.77 5.08
C ALA A 489 0.53 7.11 6.23
N GLN A 490 1.43 6.16 5.95
CA GLN A 490 2.32 5.58 6.95
C GLN A 490 3.25 6.64 7.54
N LEU A 491 3.84 7.49 6.70
CA LEU A 491 4.74 8.55 7.14
C LEU A 491 4.02 9.57 8.04
N PHE A 492 2.81 9.97 7.66
CA PHE A 492 1.96 10.84 8.46
C PHE A 492 1.56 10.21 9.79
N LEU A 493 1.20 8.93 9.78
CA LEU A 493 0.87 8.16 10.99
C LEU A 493 2.04 8.15 12.00
N ILE A 494 3.25 7.85 11.52
CA ILE A 494 4.43 7.72 12.39
C ILE A 494 4.87 9.08 12.95
N TYR A 495 4.99 10.09 12.08
CA TYR A 495 5.70 11.32 12.46
C TYR A 495 4.78 12.47 12.88
N TRP A 496 3.50 12.45 12.49
CA TRP A 496 2.54 13.49 12.84
C TRP A 496 1.47 13.03 13.85
N GLU A 497 0.87 11.86 13.63
CA GLU A 497 -0.06 11.26 14.62
C GLU A 497 0.71 10.67 15.83
N GLY A 498 1.95 10.24 15.62
CA GLY A 498 2.81 9.71 16.70
C GLY A 498 2.50 8.26 17.07
N ASN A 499 1.95 7.48 16.13
CA ASN A 499 1.61 6.07 16.32
C ASN A 499 2.36 5.21 15.29
N SER A 500 2.93 4.08 15.70
CA SER A 500 3.61 3.14 14.81
C SER A 500 2.77 1.88 14.59
N GLY A 501 2.02 1.85 13.48
CA GLY A 501 1.43 0.62 12.94
C GLY A 501 -0.05 0.37 13.23
N ASP A 502 -0.71 1.14 14.09
CA ASP A 502 -2.14 0.95 14.37
C ASP A 502 -3.02 1.16 13.13
N LYS A 503 -3.81 0.12 12.79
CA LYS A 503 -4.70 0.08 11.63
C LYS A 503 -4.04 0.59 10.34
N LEU A 504 -2.74 0.35 10.19
CA LEU A 504 -1.93 0.92 9.11
C LEU A 504 -2.52 0.59 7.73
N LEU A 505 -2.91 -0.66 7.50
CA LEU A 505 -3.51 -1.07 6.23
C LEU A 505 -4.82 -0.33 5.92
N GLU A 506 -5.67 -0.12 6.94
CA GLU A 506 -6.91 0.63 6.77
C GLU A 506 -6.61 2.08 6.38
N ARG A 507 -5.67 2.74 7.07
CA ARG A 507 -5.23 4.10 6.78
C ARG A 507 -4.61 4.23 5.38
N GLN A 508 -3.80 3.26 4.97
CA GLN A 508 -3.21 3.17 3.62
C GLN A 508 -4.27 2.97 2.53
N THR A 509 -5.26 2.13 2.81
CA THR A 509 -6.40 1.89 1.94
C THR A 509 -7.21 3.18 1.79
N ARG A 510 -7.61 3.80 2.90
CA ARG A 510 -8.33 5.08 2.91
C ARG A 510 -7.58 6.17 2.17
N ALA A 511 -6.25 6.26 2.34
CA ALA A 511 -5.45 7.23 1.61
C ALA A 511 -5.46 6.98 0.11
N SER A 512 -5.38 5.73 -0.34
CA SER A 512 -5.45 5.37 -1.76
C SER A 512 -6.83 5.67 -2.34
N GLU A 513 -7.89 5.38 -1.58
CA GLU A 513 -9.28 5.70 -1.94
C GLU A 513 -9.49 7.22 -2.04
N TRP A 514 -9.00 8.02 -1.09
CA TRP A 514 -9.09 9.49 -1.14
C TRP A 514 -8.29 10.09 -2.28
N TYR A 515 -7.11 9.53 -2.58
CA TYR A 515 -6.32 9.96 -3.72
C TYR A 515 -7.08 9.76 -5.02
N TYR A 516 -7.74 8.61 -5.19
CA TYR A 516 -8.63 8.38 -6.31
C TYR A 516 -9.72 9.45 -6.41
N GLN A 517 -10.37 9.81 -5.30
CA GLN A 517 -11.39 10.88 -5.29
C GLN A 517 -10.82 12.25 -5.66
N ILE A 518 -9.63 12.58 -5.18
CA ILE A 518 -8.92 13.83 -5.47
C ILE A 518 -8.56 13.92 -6.96
N GLU A 519 -8.01 12.85 -7.54
CA GLU A 519 -7.61 12.80 -8.96
C GLU A 519 -8.83 12.87 -9.89
N LYS A 520 -10.00 12.44 -9.42
CA LYS A 520 -11.29 12.63 -10.10
C LYS A 520 -11.91 14.01 -9.81
N GLY A 521 -11.24 14.87 -9.05
CA GLY A 521 -11.61 16.26 -8.80
C GLY A 521 -12.64 16.46 -7.70
N PHE A 522 -12.71 15.56 -6.71
CA PHE A 522 -13.90 15.41 -5.84
C PHE A 522 -15.17 15.42 -6.67
N SER A 523 -15.11 14.87 -7.89
CA SER A 523 -16.31 14.36 -8.48
C SER A 523 -16.81 13.35 -7.46
N GLN A 524 -17.88 13.70 -6.77
CA GLN A 524 -18.93 12.72 -6.55
C GLN A 524 -18.95 11.93 -7.86
N PRO A 525 -18.78 10.60 -7.88
CA PRO A 525 -19.27 9.88 -9.04
C PRO A 525 -20.64 10.50 -9.29
N ASN A 526 -20.91 11.02 -10.49
CA ASN A 526 -22.29 11.33 -10.83
C ASN A 526 -22.98 9.97 -10.70
N GLY A 527 -23.54 9.70 -9.53
CA GLY A 527 -23.42 8.38 -8.92
C GLY A 527 -23.35 8.47 -7.41
N GLY A 528 -24.35 9.11 -6.78
CA GLY A 528 -24.76 8.58 -5.49
C GLY A 528 -24.99 7.06 -5.63
N THR A 529 -24.89 6.31 -4.54
CA THR A 529 -25.48 4.98 -4.57
C THR A 529 -26.98 5.19 -4.66
N ALA A 530 -27.54 4.79 -5.80
CA ALA A 530 -28.96 4.62 -5.94
C ALA A 530 -29.37 3.49 -4.98
N GLN A 531 -29.59 3.79 -3.70
CA GLN A 531 -29.96 2.80 -2.69
C GLN A 531 -31.38 2.35 -2.99
N SER A 532 -31.52 1.10 -3.39
CA SER A 532 -32.84 0.46 -3.48
C SER A 532 -33.47 0.47 -2.09
N ASP A 533 -34.77 0.74 -2.00
CA ASP A 533 -35.51 0.50 -0.76
C ASP A 533 -35.26 -0.95 -0.30
N PRO A 534 -34.77 -1.19 0.93
CA PRO A 534 -34.39 -2.53 1.37
C PRO A 534 -35.52 -3.56 1.27
N LYS A 535 -36.79 -3.15 1.41
CA LYS A 535 -37.95 -4.05 1.25
C LYS A 535 -38.20 -4.39 -0.21
N ALA A 536 -38.12 -3.41 -1.11
CA ALA A 536 -38.24 -3.64 -2.54
C ALA A 536 -37.10 -4.52 -3.10
N LEU A 537 -35.87 -4.33 -2.60
CA LEU A 537 -34.69 -5.11 -2.97
C LEU A 537 -34.82 -6.57 -2.52
N GLU A 538 -35.20 -6.80 -1.26
CA GLU A 538 -35.33 -8.15 -0.71
C GLU A 538 -36.44 -8.94 -1.39
N ALA A 539 -37.52 -8.27 -1.82
CA ALA A 539 -38.62 -8.90 -2.54
C ALA A 539 -38.23 -9.51 -3.89
N VAL A 540 -37.13 -9.06 -4.51
CA VAL A 540 -36.71 -9.50 -5.85
C VAL A 540 -35.25 -10.00 -5.91
N ARG A 541 -34.59 -10.17 -4.75
CA ARG A 541 -33.16 -10.54 -4.65
C ARG A 541 -32.78 -11.80 -5.43
N GLY A 542 -33.64 -12.82 -5.45
CA GLY A 542 -33.41 -14.08 -6.18
C GLY A 542 -33.73 -14.03 -7.68
N ASP A 543 -34.19 -12.88 -8.17
CA ASP A 543 -34.62 -12.67 -9.55
C ASP A 543 -33.68 -11.74 -10.33
N PHE A 544 -32.55 -11.32 -9.75
CA PHE A 544 -31.58 -10.48 -10.45
C PHE A 544 -30.79 -11.25 -11.50
N PHE A 545 -30.44 -10.55 -12.58
CA PHE A 545 -29.55 -11.08 -13.59
C PHE A 545 -28.20 -11.44 -12.97
N GLU A 546 -27.79 -12.69 -13.16
CA GLU A 546 -26.59 -13.29 -12.52
C GLU A 546 -26.56 -13.16 -10.98
N ASN A 547 -27.71 -12.97 -10.31
CA ASN A 547 -27.81 -12.70 -8.87
C ASN A 547 -27.01 -11.46 -8.39
N SER A 548 -26.67 -10.54 -9.29
CA SER A 548 -25.89 -9.34 -9.00
C SER A 548 -26.83 -8.20 -8.57
N ILE A 549 -26.56 -7.53 -7.44
CA ILE A 549 -27.38 -6.40 -6.97
C ILE A 549 -26.99 -5.11 -7.70
N PRO A 550 -27.92 -4.35 -8.31
CA PRO A 550 -27.59 -3.09 -9.00
C PRO A 550 -26.95 -2.04 -8.07
N GLY A 551 -25.92 -1.33 -8.57
CA GLY A 551 -25.34 -0.17 -7.86
C GLY A 551 -23.82 0.03 -7.97
N GLY A 552 -23.12 -0.79 -8.77
CA GLY A 552 -21.65 -0.83 -8.77
C GLY A 552 -20.93 -0.47 -10.07
N GLY A 553 -21.61 0.07 -11.09
CA GLY A 553 -20.99 0.33 -12.41
C GLY A 553 -20.98 1.79 -12.85
N ASP A 554 -20.17 2.10 -13.87
CA ASP A 554 -19.97 3.45 -14.41
C ASP A 554 -21.17 3.93 -15.25
N GLY A 555 -21.72 5.10 -14.91
CA GLY A 555 -22.82 5.75 -15.61
C GLY A 555 -22.44 6.48 -16.92
N MET A 556 -21.17 6.43 -17.34
CA MET A 556 -20.67 6.89 -18.65
C MET A 556 -21.00 8.35 -19.01
N GLY A 557 -20.98 9.25 -18.02
CA GLY A 557 -21.20 10.68 -18.22
C GLY A 557 -22.67 11.12 -18.24
N TYR A 558 -23.63 10.20 -18.11
CA TYR A 558 -25.04 10.57 -17.87
C TYR A 558 -25.25 11.14 -16.47
N ALA A 559 -26.20 12.07 -16.35
CA ALA A 559 -26.52 12.71 -15.08
C ALA A 559 -27.04 11.69 -14.06
N TYR A 560 -26.54 11.78 -12.83
CA TYR A 560 -26.89 10.86 -11.74
C TYR A 560 -28.40 10.73 -11.54
N GLY A 561 -28.83 9.51 -11.21
CA GLY A 561 -30.21 9.22 -10.89
C GLY A 561 -31.14 9.24 -12.10
N GLN A 562 -30.66 9.62 -13.29
CA GLN A 562 -31.40 9.51 -14.55
C GLN A 562 -31.50 8.06 -15.01
N CYS A 563 -32.55 7.74 -15.76
CA CYS A 563 -32.76 6.39 -16.30
C CYS A 563 -31.60 5.89 -17.18
N THR A 564 -31.03 6.79 -17.99
CA THR A 564 -29.87 6.50 -18.85
C THR A 564 -28.61 6.23 -18.03
N TRP A 565 -28.43 6.92 -16.91
CA TRP A 565 -27.35 6.66 -15.96
C TRP A 565 -27.47 5.27 -15.32
N GLY A 566 -28.66 4.91 -14.83
CA GLY A 566 -28.89 3.61 -14.18
C GLY A 566 -28.62 2.43 -15.12
N VAL A 567 -29.09 2.52 -16.37
CA VAL A 567 -28.84 1.44 -17.35
C VAL A 567 -27.37 1.38 -17.79
N ALA A 568 -26.69 2.52 -17.99
CA ALA A 568 -25.25 2.54 -18.27
C ALA A 568 -24.45 1.87 -17.14
N ALA A 569 -24.75 2.26 -15.89
CA ALA A 569 -24.13 1.71 -14.69
C ALA A 569 -24.38 0.20 -14.59
N ARG A 570 -25.61 -0.26 -14.81
CA ARG A 570 -25.96 -1.68 -14.73
C ARG A 570 -25.25 -2.52 -15.79
N ILE A 571 -25.17 -2.03 -17.03
CA ILE A 571 -24.46 -2.71 -18.13
C ILE A 571 -22.96 -2.83 -17.83
N ASN A 572 -22.33 -1.76 -17.36
CA ASN A 572 -20.91 -1.77 -17.03
C ASN A 572 -20.60 -2.62 -15.79
N GLN A 573 -21.46 -2.59 -14.77
CA GLN A 573 -21.34 -3.44 -13.59
C GLN A 573 -21.29 -4.92 -13.96
N LEU A 574 -22.11 -5.34 -14.92
CA LEU A 574 -22.23 -6.73 -15.36
C LEU A 574 -21.22 -7.09 -16.46
N GLY A 575 -20.38 -6.14 -16.89
CA GLY A 575 -19.43 -6.33 -17.99
C GLY A 575 -20.11 -6.57 -19.35
N LEU A 576 -21.38 -6.19 -19.51
CA LEU A 576 -22.16 -6.47 -20.71
C LEU A 576 -21.80 -5.53 -21.87
N LYS A 577 -21.92 -6.06 -23.08
CA LYS A 577 -21.76 -5.34 -24.36
C LYS A 577 -22.98 -5.62 -25.24
N LEU A 578 -23.27 -4.74 -26.19
CA LEU A 578 -24.32 -4.99 -27.18
C LEU A 578 -23.91 -6.19 -28.04
N LYS A 579 -24.85 -7.10 -28.27
CA LYS A 579 -24.64 -8.27 -29.11
C LYS A 579 -24.79 -7.86 -30.57
N GLY A 580 -23.71 -7.89 -31.34
CA GLY A 580 -23.74 -7.63 -32.78
C GLY A 580 -24.41 -8.77 -33.54
N LYS A 581 -24.91 -8.49 -34.76
CA LYS A 581 -25.61 -9.47 -35.60
C LYS A 581 -24.79 -10.73 -35.94
N ASN A 582 -23.47 -10.65 -35.87
CA ASN A 582 -22.53 -11.75 -36.12
C ASN A 582 -21.85 -12.26 -34.84
N GLY A 583 -22.36 -11.90 -33.65
CA GLY A 583 -21.77 -12.27 -32.35
C GLY A 583 -20.66 -11.33 -31.86
N GLU A 584 -20.45 -10.19 -32.53
CA GLU A 584 -19.51 -9.15 -32.08
C GLU A 584 -19.94 -8.54 -30.73
N LYS A 585 -18.96 -8.14 -29.92
CA LYS A 585 -19.20 -7.46 -28.64
C LYS A 585 -19.00 -5.97 -28.82
N ILE A 586 -20.09 -5.22 -28.91
CA ILE A 586 -20.05 -3.80 -29.23
C ILE A 586 -20.25 -3.00 -27.94
N PRO A 587 -19.28 -2.16 -27.51
CA PRO A 587 -19.45 -1.31 -26.35
C PRO A 587 -20.64 -0.35 -26.52
N ILE A 588 -21.36 -0.10 -25.43
CA ILE A 588 -22.21 1.11 -25.35
C ILE A 588 -21.31 2.35 -25.34
N ILE A 589 -21.85 3.51 -25.71
CA ILE A 589 -21.13 4.80 -25.79
C ILE A 589 -21.78 5.86 -24.90
N SER A 590 -21.07 6.95 -24.58
CA SER A 590 -21.60 8.02 -23.71
C SER A 590 -22.70 8.87 -24.36
N THR A 591 -22.99 8.66 -25.64
CA THR A 591 -23.96 9.43 -26.45
C THR A 591 -25.11 8.56 -27.00
N MET A 592 -25.59 7.59 -26.24
CA MET A 592 -26.78 6.77 -26.55
C MET A 592 -28.09 7.59 -26.69
N GLY A 593 -28.16 8.79 -26.15
CA GLY A 593 -29.31 9.69 -26.25
C GLY A 593 -30.26 9.63 -25.04
N ASN A 594 -31.51 10.07 -25.22
CA ASN A 594 -32.56 10.00 -24.20
C ASN A 594 -33.07 8.57 -24.03
N GLY A 595 -33.86 8.28 -22.97
CA GLY A 595 -34.29 6.91 -22.65
C GLY A 595 -34.95 6.14 -23.81
N GLN A 596 -35.81 6.80 -24.60
CA GLN A 596 -36.42 6.18 -25.78
C GLN A 596 -35.45 5.92 -26.95
N ASP A 597 -34.28 6.55 -26.95
CA ASP A 597 -33.34 6.52 -28.07
C ASP A 597 -32.37 5.34 -27.98
N TRP A 598 -32.17 4.76 -26.79
CA TRP A 598 -31.13 3.78 -26.52
C TRP A 598 -31.16 2.55 -27.43
N VAL A 599 -32.33 1.97 -27.67
CA VAL A 599 -32.46 0.82 -28.57
C VAL A 599 -32.22 1.22 -30.03
N ARG A 600 -32.65 2.41 -30.44
CA ARG A 600 -32.37 2.93 -31.79
C ARG A 600 -30.88 3.21 -31.99
N THR A 601 -30.22 3.77 -30.99
CA THR A 601 -28.77 4.00 -31.03
C THR A 601 -28.00 2.68 -31.02
N ALA A 602 -28.43 1.69 -30.22
CA ALA A 602 -27.86 0.35 -30.25
C ALA A 602 -27.94 -0.29 -31.65
N ALA A 603 -29.09 -0.17 -32.33
CA ALA A 603 -29.22 -0.64 -33.72
C ALA A 603 -28.27 0.10 -34.68
N SER A 604 -28.08 1.41 -34.50
CA SER A 604 -27.14 2.21 -35.32
C SER A 604 -25.68 1.81 -35.13
N LEU A 605 -25.32 1.30 -33.95
CA LEU A 605 -24.00 0.76 -33.62
C LEU A 605 -23.79 -0.68 -34.13
N GLY A 606 -24.81 -1.30 -34.73
CA GLY A 606 -24.76 -2.67 -35.23
C GLY A 606 -25.27 -3.74 -34.23
N GLY A 607 -25.83 -3.32 -33.10
CA GLY A 607 -26.44 -4.20 -32.11
C GLY A 607 -27.72 -4.88 -32.58
N GLU A 608 -27.97 -6.08 -32.08
CA GLU A 608 -29.19 -6.85 -32.29
C GLU A 608 -30.32 -6.26 -31.44
N THR A 609 -31.45 -5.98 -32.06
CA THR A 609 -32.63 -5.39 -31.41
C THR A 609 -33.89 -6.17 -31.75
N GLY A 610 -34.91 -6.11 -30.90
CA GLY A 610 -36.19 -6.77 -31.15
C GLY A 610 -37.32 -6.28 -30.24
N THR A 611 -38.40 -7.06 -30.23
CA THR A 611 -39.64 -6.78 -29.48
C THR A 611 -39.93 -7.82 -28.40
N SER A 612 -38.96 -8.67 -28.06
CA SER A 612 -39.13 -9.73 -27.06
C SER A 612 -38.22 -9.49 -25.87
N PRO A 613 -38.70 -9.65 -24.63
CA PRO A 613 -37.87 -9.45 -23.46
C PRO A 613 -36.88 -10.62 -23.34
N GLN A 614 -35.63 -10.29 -23.03
CA GLN A 614 -34.59 -11.26 -22.68
C GLN A 614 -33.89 -10.77 -21.41
N ALA A 615 -33.60 -11.68 -20.49
CA ALA A 615 -32.81 -11.34 -19.31
C ALA A 615 -31.43 -10.82 -19.76
N GLY A 616 -31.00 -9.68 -19.22
CA GLY A 616 -29.79 -8.99 -19.63
C GLY A 616 -29.99 -7.92 -20.70
N ALA A 617 -31.18 -7.82 -21.31
CA ALA A 617 -31.46 -6.84 -22.36
C ALA A 617 -31.65 -5.41 -21.82
N ILE A 618 -31.36 -4.44 -22.69
CA ILE A 618 -31.74 -3.04 -22.51
C ILE A 618 -33.15 -2.83 -23.06
N LEU A 619 -34.02 -2.18 -22.29
CA LEU A 619 -35.40 -1.87 -22.67
C LEU A 619 -35.59 -0.35 -22.82
N SER A 620 -36.05 0.11 -23.98
CA SER A 620 -36.48 1.50 -24.20
C SER A 620 -38.00 1.60 -24.26
N PHE A 621 -38.54 2.59 -23.55
CA PHE A 621 -39.94 3.01 -23.58
C PHE A 621 -40.08 4.24 -24.48
N ALA A 622 -40.97 4.18 -25.46
CA ALA A 622 -41.34 5.35 -26.25
C ALA A 622 -42.06 6.41 -25.39
N GLY A 623 -41.76 7.69 -25.63
CA GLY A 623 -42.38 8.81 -24.94
C GLY A 623 -43.91 8.75 -24.97
N GLY A 624 -44.54 8.93 -23.80
CA GLY A 624 -46.00 8.84 -23.63
C GLY A 624 -46.52 7.43 -23.36
N GLY A 625 -45.71 6.38 -23.57
CA GLY A 625 -46.00 5.01 -23.11
C GLY A 625 -45.65 4.82 -21.64
N HIS A 626 -46.37 3.95 -20.94
CA HIS A 626 -46.10 3.56 -19.53
C HIS A 626 -45.87 4.71 -18.53
N GLY A 627 -46.50 5.87 -18.74
CA GLY A 627 -46.37 7.04 -17.84
C GLY A 627 -45.06 7.81 -18.00
N THR A 628 -44.31 7.58 -19.08
CA THR A 628 -43.04 8.27 -19.37
C THR A 628 -43.27 9.66 -19.97
N PRO A 629 -42.36 10.63 -19.75
CA PRO A 629 -42.44 11.94 -20.39
C PRO A 629 -42.42 11.82 -21.91
N ALA A 630 -43.38 12.46 -22.59
CA ALA A 630 -43.54 12.37 -24.05
C ALA A 630 -42.30 12.82 -24.85
N GLU A 631 -41.49 13.72 -24.29
CA GLU A 631 -40.30 14.27 -24.93
C GLU A 631 -39.06 13.35 -24.82
N TYR A 632 -38.93 12.59 -23.73
CA TYR A 632 -37.69 11.87 -23.39
C TYR A 632 -37.83 10.34 -23.38
N GLY A 633 -39.04 9.84 -23.14
CA GLY A 633 -39.30 8.43 -22.85
C GLY A 633 -38.52 7.92 -21.64
N HIS A 634 -38.16 6.63 -21.63
CA HIS A 634 -37.44 6.00 -20.52
C HIS A 634 -36.60 4.82 -20.97
N VAL A 635 -35.59 4.43 -20.17
CA VAL A 635 -34.79 3.22 -20.40
C VAL A 635 -34.62 2.44 -19.10
N ALA A 636 -34.68 1.12 -19.20
CA ALA A 636 -34.53 0.19 -18.07
C ALA A 636 -33.68 -1.03 -18.48
N PHE A 637 -33.29 -1.83 -17.50
CA PHE A 637 -32.57 -3.09 -17.69
C PHE A 637 -33.46 -4.29 -17.32
N VAL A 638 -33.48 -5.33 -18.15
CA VAL A 638 -34.30 -6.54 -17.90
C VAL A 638 -33.53 -7.51 -17.00
N GLU A 639 -33.97 -7.66 -15.76
CA GLU A 639 -33.33 -8.54 -14.78
C GLU A 639 -33.73 -10.01 -15.01
N LYS A 640 -35.01 -10.28 -15.27
CA LYS A 640 -35.53 -11.65 -15.45
C LYS A 640 -36.79 -11.67 -16.30
N VAL A 641 -36.96 -12.77 -17.04
CA VAL A 641 -38.20 -13.08 -17.77
C VAL A 641 -38.83 -14.32 -17.14
N TYR A 642 -40.11 -14.23 -16.78
CA TYR A 642 -40.85 -15.31 -16.13
C TYR A 642 -41.57 -16.19 -17.18
N PRO A 643 -41.90 -17.45 -16.85
CA PRO A 643 -42.57 -18.38 -17.78
C PRO A 643 -43.94 -17.92 -18.28
N ASP A 644 -44.62 -17.04 -17.53
CA ASP A 644 -45.93 -16.47 -17.89
C ASP A 644 -45.83 -15.30 -18.90
N GLY A 645 -44.62 -14.94 -19.33
CA GLY A 645 -44.37 -13.85 -20.27
C GLY A 645 -44.22 -12.47 -19.61
N SER A 646 -44.41 -12.37 -18.30
CA SER A 646 -44.07 -11.17 -17.53
C SER A 646 -42.56 -11.08 -17.31
N PHE A 647 -42.05 -9.89 -17.00
CA PHE A 647 -40.61 -9.70 -16.77
C PHE A 647 -40.32 -8.61 -15.73
N LEU A 648 -39.21 -8.80 -15.01
CA LEU A 648 -38.69 -7.89 -14.01
C LEU A 648 -37.70 -6.93 -14.65
N ILE A 649 -37.83 -5.64 -14.34
CA ILE A 649 -36.89 -4.60 -14.76
C ILE A 649 -36.30 -3.88 -13.55
N SER A 650 -35.06 -3.40 -13.71
CA SER A 650 -34.42 -2.43 -12.83
C SER A 650 -34.25 -1.10 -13.57
N GLU A 651 -34.56 0.01 -12.90
CA GLU A 651 -34.55 1.34 -13.50
C GLU A 651 -34.35 2.45 -12.46
N THR A 652 -33.94 3.63 -12.92
CA THR A 652 -33.72 4.84 -12.12
C THR A 652 -34.50 6.00 -12.75
N ASN A 653 -34.81 7.03 -11.97
CA ASN A 653 -35.68 8.17 -12.32
C ASN A 653 -37.14 7.81 -12.65
N TYR A 654 -37.62 6.63 -12.30
CA TYR A 654 -39.04 6.36 -12.42
C TYR A 654 -39.79 7.19 -11.36
N ASN A 655 -40.78 8.00 -11.78
CA ASN A 655 -41.49 8.97 -10.94
C ASN A 655 -40.59 9.98 -10.19
N GLY A 656 -39.42 10.33 -10.76
CA GLY A 656 -38.50 11.28 -10.12
C GLY A 656 -37.62 10.68 -9.02
N ASN A 657 -37.64 9.35 -8.82
CA ASN A 657 -36.81 8.68 -7.83
C ASN A 657 -35.40 8.40 -8.41
N PRO A 658 -34.33 9.01 -7.88
CA PRO A 658 -32.98 8.78 -8.38
C PRO A 658 -32.41 7.39 -8.04
N ASN A 659 -33.08 6.63 -7.16
CA ASN A 659 -32.65 5.31 -6.74
C ASN A 659 -33.12 4.19 -7.68
N TYR A 660 -32.50 3.01 -7.59
CA TYR A 660 -32.97 1.82 -8.31
C TYR A 660 -34.33 1.42 -7.78
N THR A 661 -35.26 1.28 -8.71
CA THR A 661 -36.60 0.76 -8.48
C THR A 661 -36.79 -0.48 -9.35
N PHE A 662 -37.67 -1.36 -8.88
CA PHE A 662 -37.95 -2.63 -9.54
C PHE A 662 -39.43 -2.67 -9.91
N ARG A 663 -39.70 -2.94 -11.19
CA ARG A 663 -41.07 -3.12 -11.67
C ARG A 663 -41.22 -4.45 -12.38
N LYS A 664 -42.34 -5.12 -12.14
CA LYS A 664 -42.75 -6.28 -12.92
C LYS A 664 -43.74 -5.81 -13.98
N LEU A 665 -43.40 -5.99 -15.25
CA LEU A 665 -44.28 -5.71 -16.38
C LEU A 665 -44.99 -6.99 -16.81
N SER A 666 -46.30 -6.90 -17.06
CA SER A 666 -47.16 -8.05 -17.36
C SER A 666 -46.98 -8.61 -18.78
N GLY A 667 -46.35 -7.86 -19.68
CA GLY A 667 -46.12 -8.26 -21.07
C GLY A 667 -45.54 -7.12 -21.91
N VAL A 668 -45.38 -7.36 -23.21
CA VAL A 668 -44.86 -6.35 -24.16
C VAL A 668 -46.01 -5.66 -24.90
N ASP A 669 -45.88 -4.35 -25.13
CA ASP A 669 -46.72 -3.62 -26.06
C ASP A 669 -45.90 -2.84 -27.11
N SER A 670 -46.58 -2.12 -28.01
CA SER A 670 -45.95 -1.41 -29.13
C SER A 670 -45.05 -0.23 -28.73
N SER A 671 -45.09 0.20 -27.47
CA SER A 671 -44.24 1.28 -26.95
C SER A 671 -42.89 0.78 -26.41
N LEU A 672 -42.67 -0.54 -26.40
CA LEU A 672 -41.46 -1.17 -25.87
C LEU A 672 -40.57 -1.70 -27.00
N SER A 673 -39.27 -1.51 -26.84
CA SER A 673 -38.25 -2.08 -27.72
C SER A 673 -37.04 -2.55 -26.92
N PHE A 674 -36.32 -3.54 -27.44
CA PHE A 674 -35.22 -4.19 -26.74
C PHE A 674 -33.93 -4.18 -27.56
N ALA A 675 -32.79 -3.98 -26.90
CA ALA A 675 -31.45 -4.23 -27.43
C ALA A 675 -30.80 -5.35 -26.63
N TYR A 676 -30.29 -6.36 -27.32
CA TYR A 676 -29.75 -7.56 -26.70
C TYR A 676 -28.26 -7.41 -26.40
N THR A 677 -27.85 -8.02 -25.29
CA THR A 677 -26.50 -7.91 -24.77
C THR A 677 -25.82 -9.27 -24.69
N THR A 678 -24.50 -9.25 -24.58
CA THR A 678 -23.67 -10.42 -24.38
C THR A 678 -22.46 -10.03 -23.53
N LYS A 679 -21.85 -11.01 -22.86
CA LYS A 679 -20.67 -10.82 -22.03
C LYS A 679 -19.44 -11.08 -22.85
#